data_AF-A0A7X7KE07-F1
#
_entry.id   AF-A0A7X7KE07-F1
#
_cell.length_a   1.000
_cell.length_b   1.000
_cell.length_c   1.000
_cell.angle_alpha   90.00
_cell.angle_beta   90.00
_cell.angle_gamma   90.00
#
_symmetry.space_group_name_H-M   'P 1'
#
loop_
_entity.id
_entity.type
_entity.pdbx_description
1 polymer ?
#
loop_
_entity_poly.entity_id
_entity_poly.type
_entity_poly.pdbx_seq_one_letter_code
_entity_poly.pdbx_strand_id
1 'polypeptide(L)'
;MHRSLLLSTMLFLLSLPTFLQAASTVALNIEEPSGVRRICWPVTSGIPLARGVLFEDRSCALFDAAGKEIPLQTEPIARWPDGSIRWLLIDTQVDLSPSEGKTIELRFGEGVRRAAVDNPACALEEGESIKIQTGPLQVKLSADNFRLLDAVWLDADSDGKYSDEERVTGSDGAGIMLMTPDGKTFHADRDKAKLTIEQAGPLRACVRVDGRHTGDDGVMFRYVVRLHAFRGQPFVRMTYTFINDHQESLMAGVDSLDLAFALAKEGSDKCILDGKAGQPGGRIFQLDEAHYLRDGLPVGNRAAGWAATAGDKLGMAVGLREFWQNWPKGIEVSPGRIVLGVCPAFAKGLYDGKPLPEECKLYYYLRDGQYSFKCGVAKTHELWATFFAGQPEVETLATFFQAAENPLLATCEPEYACATKAAGVFPPADPNKFAGYDAAIDRALTEHLALREKVREYGILNYGDWYGERGVNWGNLEYDLAHGLFIQYLRSGDRRFFLRAEQAARHHIDVDVVHATNPLMKKNLWGGGLPRVGDVWLHCVGHTGGYYEDAPLSVERPYQMGNTTNFGHVWASGDLDYYCLTGDRRARDVAVQVADAMVSHIPTKYGTQIRVLSWPMILLMDAYQATGEKKYLDAAARNWEVLKKNIDWDK
;
A
#
# COMPACT_ATOMS: atom_id res chain seq x y z
N MET A 1 14.70 -87.07 -12.17
CA MET A 1 16.03 -86.82 -11.57
C MET A 1 16.18 -85.33 -11.37
N HIS A 2 16.11 -84.87 -10.12
CA HIS A 2 16.31 -83.46 -9.72
C HIS A 2 17.79 -83.09 -9.74
N ARG A 3 18.13 -81.91 -10.27
CA ARG A 3 19.30 -81.13 -9.82
C ARG A 3 18.97 -79.63 -9.88
N SER A 4 19.04 -79.03 -8.70
CA SER A 4 18.95 -77.59 -8.42
C SER A 4 20.25 -76.88 -8.82
N LEU A 5 20.14 -75.62 -9.27
CA LEU A 5 21.25 -74.66 -9.30
C LEU A 5 20.77 -73.40 -8.56
N LEU A 6 21.45 -73.06 -7.46
CA LEU A 6 21.28 -71.82 -6.71
C LEU A 6 21.89 -70.65 -7.51
N LEU A 7 21.14 -69.57 -7.68
CA LEU A 7 21.67 -68.26 -8.09
C LEU A 7 21.65 -67.33 -6.86
N SER A 8 22.83 -66.81 -6.52
CA SER A 8 23.04 -65.87 -5.42
C SER A 8 22.81 -64.44 -5.94
N THR A 9 21.79 -63.75 -5.43
CA THR A 9 21.49 -62.35 -5.78
C THR A 9 22.18 -61.41 -4.80
N MET A 10 23.16 -60.65 -5.29
CA MET A 10 23.90 -59.63 -4.52
C MET A 10 23.12 -58.30 -4.62
N LEU A 11 22.51 -57.85 -3.52
CA LEU A 11 21.87 -56.52 -3.42
C LEU A 11 22.96 -55.45 -3.25
N PHE A 12 23.10 -54.56 -4.24
CA PHE A 12 23.81 -53.28 -4.08
C PHE A 12 22.84 -52.26 -3.45
N LEU A 13 23.01 -52.01 -2.15
CA LEU A 13 22.43 -50.85 -1.47
C LEU A 13 23.23 -49.60 -1.91
N LEU A 14 22.70 -48.85 -2.87
CA LEU A 14 23.15 -47.50 -3.18
C LEU A 14 22.72 -46.57 -2.03
N SER A 15 23.61 -46.36 -1.06
CA SER A 15 23.51 -45.27 -0.10
C SER A 15 23.73 -43.95 -0.85
N LEU A 16 22.64 -43.24 -1.17
CA LEU A 16 22.72 -41.83 -1.56
C LEU A 16 23.31 -41.06 -0.37
N PRO A 17 24.39 -40.27 -0.55
CA PRO A 17 24.88 -39.41 0.50
C PRO A 17 23.83 -38.32 0.75
N THR A 18 23.13 -38.39 1.87
CA THR A 18 22.44 -37.25 2.47
C THR A 18 23.51 -36.24 2.88
N PHE A 19 23.82 -35.31 1.98
CA PHE A 19 24.47 -34.07 2.38
C PHE A 19 23.47 -33.31 3.24
N LEU A 20 23.63 -33.39 4.57
CA LEU A 20 23.03 -32.45 5.51
C LEU A 20 23.50 -31.06 5.09
N GLN A 21 22.66 -30.32 4.36
CA GLN A 21 22.94 -28.94 4.04
C GLN A 21 22.77 -28.16 5.35
N ALA A 22 23.87 -27.65 5.90
CA ALA A 22 23.86 -26.87 7.13
C ALA A 22 22.81 -25.74 7.05
N ALA A 23 22.17 -25.45 8.18
CA ALA A 23 21.25 -24.32 8.29
C ALA A 23 21.92 -23.06 7.76
N SER A 24 21.24 -22.40 6.83
CA SER A 24 21.66 -21.12 6.27
C SER A 24 21.07 -19.99 7.11
N THR A 25 21.78 -18.87 7.18
CA THR A 25 21.40 -17.72 8.00
C THR A 25 21.48 -16.46 7.17
N VAL A 26 20.54 -15.54 7.38
CA VAL A 26 20.60 -14.16 6.88
C VAL A 26 20.42 -13.18 8.04
N ALA A 27 21.28 -12.17 8.10
CA ALA A 27 21.16 -11.05 9.02
C ALA A 27 20.16 -10.03 8.45
N LEU A 28 19.27 -9.55 9.30
CA LEU A 28 18.24 -8.57 8.99
C LEU A 28 18.43 -7.35 9.90
N ASN A 29 18.73 -6.21 9.30
CA ASN A 29 18.95 -4.94 10.00
C ASN A 29 17.65 -4.15 10.07
N ILE A 30 17.29 -3.74 11.28
CA ILE A 30 16.11 -2.92 11.57
C ILE A 30 16.60 -1.63 12.25
N GLU A 31 16.26 -0.50 11.65
CA GLU A 31 16.61 0.82 12.17
C GLU A 31 15.34 1.58 12.58
N GLU A 32 15.41 2.28 13.71
CA GLU A 32 14.35 3.19 14.16
C GLU A 32 14.53 4.57 13.48
N PRO A 33 13.66 4.96 12.52
CA PRO A 33 13.91 6.11 11.66
C PRO A 33 13.38 7.44 12.21
N SER A 34 12.68 7.43 13.35
CA SER A 34 11.85 8.56 13.76
C SER A 34 12.28 9.22 15.07
N GLY A 35 13.30 8.71 15.74
CA GLY A 35 13.75 9.22 17.04
C GLY A 35 12.77 8.93 18.17
N VAL A 36 11.99 7.84 18.06
CA VAL A 36 10.96 7.47 19.04
C VAL A 36 11.13 6.04 19.52
N ARG A 37 10.65 5.76 20.73
CA ARG A 37 10.67 4.40 21.28
C ARG A 37 9.63 3.53 20.55
N ARG A 38 10.01 2.30 20.22
CA ARG A 38 9.16 1.25 19.66
C ARG A 38 9.05 0.11 20.68
N ILE A 39 7.83 -0.31 21.01
CA ILE A 39 7.57 -1.39 21.97
C ILE A 39 6.75 -2.47 21.29
N CYS A 40 7.30 -3.68 21.19
CA CYS A 40 6.71 -4.80 20.46
C CYS A 40 6.16 -4.36 19.09
N TRP A 41 6.85 -3.44 18.41
CA TRP A 41 6.31 -2.77 17.22
C TRP A 41 6.35 -3.72 16.02
N PRO A 42 5.26 -3.81 15.23
CA PRO A 42 5.21 -4.73 14.11
C PRO A 42 6.23 -4.40 13.02
N VAL A 43 6.88 -5.44 12.52
CA VAL A 43 7.77 -5.42 11.37
C VAL A 43 7.25 -6.43 10.37
N THR A 44 6.88 -5.96 9.18
CA THR A 44 6.53 -6.81 8.04
C THR A 44 7.51 -6.52 6.92
N SER A 45 8.21 -7.54 6.42
CA SER A 45 9.15 -7.37 5.31
C SER A 45 9.29 -8.64 4.50
N GLY A 46 9.50 -8.50 3.21
CA GLY A 46 9.81 -9.60 2.31
C GLY A 46 11.30 -9.89 2.27
N ILE A 47 11.66 -11.14 2.53
CA ILE A 47 13.04 -11.61 2.52
C ILE A 47 13.30 -12.36 1.22
N PRO A 48 14.23 -11.90 0.37
CA PRO A 48 14.59 -12.61 -0.84
C PRO A 48 15.37 -13.88 -0.50
N LEU A 49 15.04 -14.99 -1.18
CA LEU A 49 15.68 -16.29 -1.00
C LEU A 49 16.18 -16.83 -2.33
N ALA A 50 17.42 -17.35 -2.32
CA ALA A 50 17.99 -17.95 -3.51
C ALA A 50 17.25 -19.23 -3.92
N ARG A 51 17.30 -19.54 -5.21
CA ARG A 51 16.69 -20.74 -5.77
C ARG A 51 17.23 -22.02 -5.10
N GLY A 52 16.32 -22.93 -4.78
CA GLY A 52 16.62 -24.24 -4.17
C GLY A 52 16.94 -24.22 -2.67
N VAL A 53 16.89 -23.06 -2.01
CA VAL A 53 17.36 -22.93 -0.62
C VAL A 53 16.30 -23.24 0.44
N LEU A 54 15.03 -22.86 0.21
CA LEU A 54 13.94 -23.13 1.14
C LEU A 54 12.66 -23.47 0.36
N PHE A 55 12.01 -24.58 0.69
CA PHE A 55 10.77 -25.01 0.01
C PHE A 55 9.52 -24.82 0.89
N GLU A 56 9.69 -25.04 2.19
CA GLU A 56 8.66 -24.92 3.22
C GLU A 56 9.01 -23.80 4.20
N ASP A 57 8.12 -22.84 4.34
CA ASP A 57 8.31 -21.69 5.22
C ASP A 57 8.39 -22.07 6.70
N ARG A 58 7.83 -23.21 7.10
CA ARG A 58 7.94 -23.76 8.47
C ARG A 58 9.36 -24.16 8.87
N SER A 59 10.26 -24.33 7.89
CA SER A 59 11.67 -24.67 8.11
C SER A 59 12.54 -23.42 8.31
N CYS A 60 12.04 -22.41 9.03
CA CYS A 60 12.81 -21.23 9.42
C CYS A 60 12.35 -20.65 10.77
N ALA A 61 13.24 -19.91 11.43
CA ALA A 61 13.04 -19.29 12.74
C ALA A 61 13.87 -18.00 12.85
N LEU A 62 13.40 -17.04 13.66
CA LEU A 62 14.08 -15.76 13.91
C LEU A 62 14.78 -15.79 15.25
N PHE A 63 15.96 -15.16 15.34
CA PHE A 63 16.74 -15.05 16.58
C PHE A 63 17.25 -13.61 16.77
N ASP A 64 17.37 -13.18 18.02
CA ASP A 64 18.10 -11.96 18.36
C ASP A 64 19.62 -12.20 18.40
N ALA A 65 20.39 -11.13 18.59
CA ALA A 65 21.85 -11.19 18.70
C ALA A 65 22.35 -12.04 19.90
N ALA A 66 21.50 -12.31 20.90
CA ALA A 66 21.83 -13.19 22.02
C ALA A 66 21.50 -14.67 21.72
N GLY A 67 20.97 -14.97 20.54
CA GLY A 67 20.54 -16.31 20.13
C GLY A 67 19.22 -16.74 20.74
N LYS A 68 18.45 -15.82 21.33
CA LYS A 68 17.08 -16.10 21.79
C LYS A 68 16.14 -16.05 20.61
N GLU A 69 15.27 -17.06 20.51
CA GLU A 69 14.27 -17.11 19.46
C GLU A 69 13.23 -15.98 19.62
N ILE A 70 12.89 -15.33 18.51
CA ILE A 70 11.86 -14.29 18.40
C ILE A 70 10.65 -14.90 17.68
N PRO A 71 9.41 -14.60 18.11
CA PRO A 71 8.22 -15.01 17.39
C PRO A 71 8.29 -14.62 15.90
N LEU A 72 7.95 -15.58 15.05
CA LEU A 72 7.97 -15.43 13.60
C LEU A 72 6.66 -15.97 13.01
N GLN A 73 6.04 -15.15 12.17
CA GLN A 73 5.01 -15.57 11.22
C GLN A 73 5.56 -15.41 9.80
N THR A 74 5.22 -16.34 8.90
CA THR A 74 5.69 -16.30 7.51
C THR A 74 4.59 -16.55 6.51
N GLU A 75 4.79 -16.05 5.29
CA GLU A 75 4.01 -16.39 4.10
C GLU A 75 4.92 -16.46 2.87
N PRO A 76 4.96 -17.57 2.11
CA PRO A 76 5.56 -17.60 0.78
C PRO A 76 4.73 -16.76 -0.19
N ILE A 77 5.27 -15.62 -0.65
CA ILE A 77 4.55 -14.69 -1.53
C ILE A 77 4.98 -14.76 -2.99
N ALA A 78 6.14 -15.38 -3.27
CA ALA A 78 6.55 -15.77 -4.61
C ALA A 78 7.43 -17.03 -4.58
N ARG A 79 7.42 -17.81 -5.67
CA ARG A 79 8.21 -19.05 -5.81
C ARG A 79 9.04 -19.06 -7.08
N TRP A 80 10.17 -19.74 -7.01
CA TRP A 80 10.98 -20.11 -8.16
C TRP A 80 10.31 -21.23 -8.97
N PRO A 81 10.70 -21.44 -10.25
CA PRO A 81 10.15 -22.51 -11.08
C PRO A 81 10.36 -23.93 -10.55
N ASP A 82 11.36 -24.17 -9.68
CA ASP A 82 11.55 -25.46 -9.00
C ASP A 82 10.67 -25.64 -7.75
N GLY A 83 9.82 -24.66 -7.43
CA GLY A 83 8.92 -24.68 -6.28
C GLY A 83 9.54 -24.11 -4.99
N SER A 84 10.85 -23.81 -4.97
CA SER A 84 11.45 -23.17 -3.80
C SER A 84 10.91 -21.75 -3.63
N ILE A 85 10.89 -21.25 -2.39
CA ILE A 85 10.44 -19.91 -2.06
C ILE A 85 11.43 -18.91 -2.65
N ARG A 86 10.91 -17.90 -3.36
CA ARG A 86 11.67 -16.78 -3.92
C ARG A 86 11.61 -15.55 -3.02
N TRP A 87 10.43 -15.26 -2.50
CA TRP A 87 10.18 -14.20 -1.54
C TRP A 87 9.37 -14.75 -0.37
N LEU A 88 9.92 -14.59 0.84
CA LEU A 88 9.30 -14.99 2.09
C LEU A 88 8.88 -13.73 2.85
N LEU A 89 7.58 -13.48 2.96
CA LEU A 89 7.09 -12.44 3.86
C LEU A 89 7.30 -12.91 5.30
N ILE A 90 7.92 -12.06 6.12
CA ILE A 90 8.01 -12.27 7.57
C ILE A 90 7.17 -11.21 8.28
N ASP A 91 6.51 -11.63 9.35
CA ASP A 91 5.91 -10.76 10.36
C ASP A 91 6.59 -11.06 11.69
N THR A 92 7.05 -10.03 12.38
CA THR A 92 7.63 -10.11 13.73
C THR A 92 7.35 -8.81 14.51
N GLN A 93 7.77 -8.75 15.78
CA GLN A 93 7.62 -7.58 16.63
C GLN A 93 8.93 -7.32 17.37
N VAL A 94 9.37 -6.05 17.41
CA VAL A 94 10.65 -5.68 18.03
C VAL A 94 10.52 -4.48 18.97
N ASP A 95 11.37 -4.47 19.99
CA ASP A 95 11.64 -3.29 20.81
C ASP A 95 12.85 -2.53 20.26
N LEU A 96 12.73 -1.21 20.15
CA LEU A 96 13.80 -0.28 19.78
C LEU A 96 13.72 0.99 20.63
N SER A 97 14.88 1.45 21.07
CA SER A 97 15.09 2.79 21.61
C SER A 97 15.10 3.81 20.45
N PRO A 98 14.89 5.11 20.74
CA PRO A 98 15.03 6.17 19.74
C PRO A 98 16.33 6.05 18.93
N SER A 99 16.22 6.03 17.60
CA SER A 99 17.38 5.92 16.68
C SER A 99 18.24 4.67 16.84
N GLU A 100 17.74 3.62 17.52
CA GLU A 100 18.45 2.35 17.66
C GLU A 100 18.45 1.56 16.34
N GLY A 101 19.60 0.94 16.03
CA GLY A 101 19.72 -0.12 15.04
C GLY A 101 19.81 -1.49 15.73
N LYS A 102 19.11 -2.48 15.19
CA LYS A 102 19.07 -3.85 15.72
C LYS A 102 19.20 -4.85 14.58
N THR A 103 20.07 -5.85 14.78
CA THR A 103 20.18 -6.99 13.86
C THR A 103 19.49 -8.21 14.46
N ILE A 104 18.64 -8.85 13.65
CA ILE A 104 18.04 -10.15 13.94
C ILE A 104 18.45 -11.16 12.86
N GLU A 105 18.48 -12.44 13.20
CA GLU A 105 18.91 -13.51 12.31
C GLU A 105 17.73 -14.39 11.90
N LEU A 106 17.48 -14.50 10.59
CA LEU A 106 16.60 -15.54 10.07
C LEU A 106 17.45 -16.76 9.73
N ARG A 107 17.22 -17.85 10.45
CA ARG A 107 17.84 -19.17 10.18
C ARG A 107 16.83 -20.02 9.44
N PHE A 108 17.28 -20.74 8.42
CA PHE A 108 16.43 -21.60 7.60
C PHE A 108 17.18 -22.81 7.05
N GLY A 109 16.43 -23.87 6.71
CA GLY A 109 16.97 -25.10 6.16
C GLY A 109 16.64 -26.33 6.98
N GLU A 110 17.34 -27.42 6.71
CA GLU A 110 17.09 -28.71 7.37
C GLU A 110 17.33 -28.61 8.89
N GLY A 111 16.42 -29.19 9.66
CA GLY A 111 16.48 -29.19 11.13
C GLY A 111 16.04 -27.88 11.81
N VAL A 112 15.88 -26.77 11.09
CA VAL A 112 15.37 -25.53 11.68
C VAL A 112 13.86 -25.61 11.82
N ARG A 113 13.35 -25.36 13.02
CA ARG A 113 11.91 -25.29 13.32
C ARG A 113 11.69 -24.09 14.25
N ARG A 114 10.72 -23.24 13.93
CA ARG A 114 10.29 -22.19 14.85
C ARG A 114 9.37 -22.75 15.94
N ALA A 115 9.44 -22.14 17.11
CA ALA A 115 8.55 -22.36 18.22
C ALA A 115 7.11 -21.95 17.88
N ALA A 116 6.15 -22.59 18.55
CA ALA A 116 4.78 -22.11 18.57
C ALA A 116 4.72 -20.75 19.29
N VAL A 117 3.80 -19.90 18.85
CA VAL A 117 3.56 -18.61 19.48
C VAL A 117 2.29 -18.73 20.34
N ASP A 118 2.44 -18.51 21.64
CA ASP A 118 1.31 -18.49 22.57
C ASP A 118 0.40 -17.28 22.32
N ASN A 119 -0.90 -17.40 22.56
CA ASN A 119 -1.90 -16.32 22.41
C ASN A 119 -1.81 -15.61 21.04
N PRO A 120 -2.11 -16.33 19.94
CA PRO A 120 -1.97 -15.78 18.59
C PRO A 120 -2.98 -14.66 18.30
N ALA A 121 -2.64 -13.75 17.38
CA ALA A 121 -3.64 -12.89 16.75
C ALA A 121 -4.65 -13.77 16.00
N CYS A 122 -5.86 -13.88 16.52
CA CYS A 122 -6.87 -14.79 16.00
C CYS A 122 -7.90 -14.01 15.17
N ALA A 123 -8.25 -14.49 13.99
CA ALA A 123 -9.38 -13.98 13.20
C ALA A 123 -10.29 -15.15 12.85
N LEU A 124 -11.57 -15.04 13.19
CA LEU A 124 -12.57 -16.11 13.08
C LEU A 124 -13.85 -15.57 12.45
N GLU A 125 -14.43 -16.37 11.56
CA GLU A 125 -15.77 -16.11 11.02
C GLU A 125 -16.84 -16.46 12.07
N GLU A 126 -17.81 -15.56 12.24
CA GLU A 126 -18.97 -15.70 13.12
C GLU A 126 -20.22 -15.26 12.37
N GLY A 127 -20.80 -16.19 11.59
CA GLY A 127 -21.94 -15.89 10.72
C GLY A 127 -21.56 -14.86 9.65
N GLU A 128 -22.24 -13.72 9.65
CA GLU A 128 -22.01 -12.58 8.74
C GLU A 128 -21.02 -11.55 9.31
N SER A 129 -20.19 -11.97 10.27
CA SER A 129 -19.19 -11.12 10.90
C SER A 129 -17.85 -11.82 11.01
N ILE A 130 -16.78 -11.04 11.13
CA ILE A 130 -15.45 -11.55 11.47
C ILE A 130 -15.04 -10.95 12.82
N LYS A 131 -14.65 -11.81 13.75
CA LYS A 131 -14.11 -11.44 15.05
C LYS A 131 -12.59 -11.59 15.03
N ILE A 132 -11.89 -10.56 15.48
CA ILE A 132 -10.43 -10.52 15.56
C ILE A 132 -10.04 -10.28 17.02
N GLN A 133 -9.09 -11.05 17.54
CA GLN A 133 -8.58 -10.92 18.91
C GLN A 133 -7.06 -10.84 18.90
N THR A 134 -6.48 -9.88 19.62
CA THR A 134 -5.02 -9.69 19.72
C THR A 134 -4.45 -10.03 21.09
N GLY A 135 -5.29 -10.29 22.08
CA GLY A 135 -4.92 -10.24 23.49
C GLY A 135 -5.61 -9.03 24.13
N PRO A 136 -5.03 -7.82 24.10
CA PRO A 136 -5.68 -6.65 24.68
C PRO A 136 -6.91 -6.18 23.90
N LEU A 137 -7.05 -6.52 22.61
CA LEU A 137 -8.10 -5.99 21.75
C LEU A 137 -8.99 -7.09 21.18
N GLN A 138 -10.31 -6.84 21.14
CA GLN A 138 -11.26 -7.56 20.30
C GLN A 138 -11.93 -6.59 19.33
N VAL A 139 -11.95 -6.95 18.04
CA VAL A 139 -12.63 -6.20 16.98
C VAL A 139 -13.67 -7.11 16.34
N LYS A 140 -14.88 -6.60 16.12
CA LYS A 140 -15.92 -7.29 15.34
C LYS A 140 -16.25 -6.46 14.11
N LEU A 141 -16.11 -7.07 12.94
CA LEU A 141 -16.48 -6.47 11.65
C LEU A 141 -17.77 -7.13 11.17
N SER A 142 -18.78 -6.33 10.84
CA SER A 142 -20.08 -6.82 10.34
C SER A 142 -20.21 -6.59 8.83
N ALA A 143 -20.67 -7.59 8.10
CA ALA A 143 -20.96 -7.47 6.67
C ALA A 143 -22.22 -6.63 6.42
N ASP A 144 -23.26 -6.77 7.24
CA ASP A 144 -24.58 -6.18 6.97
C ASP A 144 -24.64 -4.66 7.23
N ASN A 145 -23.72 -4.13 8.03
CA ASN A 145 -23.71 -2.72 8.44
C ASN A 145 -22.28 -2.25 8.70
N PHE A 146 -21.43 -2.28 7.68
CA PHE A 146 -20.01 -1.99 7.87
C PHE A 146 -19.76 -0.51 8.22
N ARG A 147 -19.28 -0.25 9.46
CA ARG A 147 -18.98 1.09 10.00
C ARG A 147 -17.55 1.22 10.54
N LEU A 148 -16.57 0.72 9.79
CA LEU A 148 -15.16 0.72 10.18
C LEU A 148 -14.92 0.00 11.53
N LEU A 149 -14.71 0.75 12.61
CA LEU A 149 -14.36 0.27 13.95
C LEU A 149 -15.49 0.54 14.96
N ASP A 150 -16.74 0.24 14.62
CA ASP A 150 -17.90 0.51 15.49
C ASP A 150 -18.11 -0.50 16.63
N ALA A 151 -17.37 -1.61 16.61
CA ALA A 151 -17.41 -2.66 17.61
C ALA A 151 -16.01 -3.12 17.99
N VAL A 152 -15.40 -2.37 18.92
CA VAL A 152 -14.07 -2.64 19.49
C VAL A 152 -14.16 -2.68 21.02
N TRP A 153 -13.51 -3.68 21.60
CA TRP A 153 -13.35 -3.86 23.04
C TRP A 153 -11.87 -3.86 23.41
N LEU A 154 -11.54 -3.24 24.54
CA LEU A 154 -10.21 -3.23 25.14
C LEU A 154 -10.29 -3.96 26.48
N ASP A 155 -9.56 -5.06 26.63
CA ASP A 155 -9.39 -5.77 27.90
C ASP A 155 -8.54 -4.89 28.84
N ALA A 156 -9.23 -4.00 29.56
CA ALA A 156 -8.61 -2.93 30.32
C ALA A 156 -8.24 -3.39 31.74
N ASP A 157 -8.87 -4.45 32.23
CA ASP A 157 -8.57 -5.06 33.53
C ASP A 157 -7.65 -6.30 33.41
N SER A 158 -7.32 -6.72 32.19
CA SER A 158 -6.44 -7.84 31.88
C SER A 158 -6.97 -9.19 32.38
N ASP A 159 -8.29 -9.38 32.42
CA ASP A 159 -8.92 -10.63 32.83
C ASP A 159 -9.11 -11.65 31.68
N GLY A 160 -8.78 -11.24 30.44
CA GLY A 160 -8.88 -12.04 29.23
C GLY A 160 -10.29 -12.16 28.66
N LYS A 161 -11.23 -11.34 29.13
CA LYS A 161 -12.60 -11.24 28.61
C LYS A 161 -12.84 -9.87 28.01
N TYR A 162 -13.98 -9.75 27.32
CA TYR A 162 -14.42 -8.51 26.67
C TYR A 162 -15.88 -8.27 27.03
N SER A 163 -16.09 -7.65 28.18
CA SER A 163 -17.42 -7.30 28.70
C SER A 163 -18.02 -6.08 27.97
N ASP A 164 -19.33 -5.84 28.09
CA ASP A 164 -19.96 -4.65 27.50
C ASP A 164 -19.45 -3.35 28.15
N GLU A 165 -18.94 -3.41 29.38
CA GLU A 165 -18.26 -2.32 30.07
C GLU A 165 -16.93 -1.91 29.42
N GLU A 166 -16.30 -2.83 28.68
CA GLU A 166 -15.01 -2.67 28.01
C GLU A 166 -15.13 -2.29 26.53
N ARG A 167 -16.37 -2.11 26.06
CA ARG A 167 -16.63 -1.66 24.70
C ARG A 167 -16.17 -0.21 24.56
N VAL A 168 -15.16 0.02 23.72
CA VAL A 168 -14.59 1.34 23.45
C VAL A 168 -15.44 2.09 22.42
N THR A 169 -15.84 1.42 21.34
CA THR A 169 -16.49 2.08 20.19
C THR A 169 -17.95 1.70 19.99
N GLY A 170 -18.70 2.63 19.41
CA GLY A 170 -20.13 2.52 19.16
C GLY A 170 -20.50 2.82 17.71
N SER A 171 -21.72 2.44 17.33
CA SER A 171 -22.23 2.60 15.95
C SER A 171 -22.81 3.99 15.68
N ASP A 172 -23.30 4.69 16.71
CA ASP A 172 -23.95 5.98 16.55
C ASP A 172 -22.93 7.05 16.14
N GLY A 173 -23.07 7.56 14.90
CA GLY A 173 -22.18 8.58 14.34
C GLY A 173 -20.86 8.06 13.76
N ALA A 174 -20.66 6.73 13.71
CA ALA A 174 -19.54 6.07 13.04
C ALA A 174 -19.90 5.64 11.60
N GLY A 175 -18.89 5.48 10.75
CA GLY A 175 -19.05 4.95 9.39
C GLY A 175 -18.31 5.75 8.32
N ILE A 176 -18.60 5.41 7.07
CA ILE A 176 -18.01 6.06 5.88
C ILE A 176 -19.13 6.79 5.16
N MET A 177 -18.95 8.09 4.95
CA MET A 177 -19.97 8.96 4.37
C MET A 177 -19.39 9.72 3.19
N LEU A 178 -20.06 9.63 2.04
CA LEU A 178 -19.75 10.38 0.83
C LEU A 178 -20.92 11.32 0.55
N MET A 179 -20.64 12.61 0.36
CA MET A 179 -21.62 13.60 -0.06
C MET A 179 -21.29 14.10 -1.47
N THR A 180 -22.29 14.17 -2.33
CA THR A 180 -22.16 14.77 -3.66
C THR A 180 -22.52 16.27 -3.63
N PRO A 181 -22.04 17.05 -4.60
CA PRO A 181 -22.29 18.50 -4.69
C PRO A 181 -23.78 18.91 -4.77
N ASP A 182 -24.66 18.00 -5.19
CA ASP A 182 -26.12 18.19 -5.21
C ASP A 182 -26.79 17.81 -3.87
N GLY A 183 -26.00 17.49 -2.84
CA GLY A 183 -26.46 17.23 -1.47
C GLY A 183 -26.89 15.79 -1.19
N LYS A 184 -26.72 14.85 -2.14
CA LYS A 184 -27.03 13.44 -1.89
C LYS A 184 -25.96 12.80 -1.01
N THR A 185 -26.37 11.86 -0.18
CA THR A 185 -25.47 11.15 0.75
C THR A 185 -25.47 9.66 0.48
N PHE A 186 -24.27 9.09 0.53
CA PHE A 186 -24.01 7.67 0.31
C PHE A 186 -23.20 7.13 1.48
N HIS A 187 -23.54 5.93 1.96
CA HIS A 187 -22.94 5.35 3.14
C HIS A 187 -22.50 3.91 2.90
N ALA A 188 -21.43 3.48 3.58
CA ALA A 188 -20.90 2.13 3.47
C ALA A 188 -21.71 1.05 4.19
N ASP A 189 -22.58 1.44 5.12
CA ASP A 189 -23.39 0.59 5.99
C ASP A 189 -24.81 0.33 5.45
N ARG A 190 -25.14 0.86 4.26
CA ARG A 190 -26.44 0.67 3.59
C ARG A 190 -26.45 -0.48 2.58
N ASP A 191 -25.32 -1.10 2.30
CA ASP A 191 -25.21 -2.29 1.45
C ASP A 191 -24.34 -3.34 2.13
N LYS A 192 -24.57 -4.61 1.79
CA LYS A 192 -23.86 -5.73 2.40
C LYS A 192 -22.42 -5.76 1.88
N ALA A 193 -21.46 -5.58 2.79
CA ALA A 193 -20.04 -5.71 2.49
C ALA A 193 -19.64 -7.18 2.36
N LYS A 194 -18.59 -7.44 1.58
CA LYS A 194 -17.93 -8.76 1.54
C LYS A 194 -16.71 -8.73 2.45
N LEU A 195 -16.69 -9.60 3.44
CA LEU A 195 -15.53 -9.80 4.31
C LEU A 195 -14.69 -10.98 3.83
N THR A 196 -13.36 -10.87 3.91
CA THR A 196 -12.43 -11.95 3.54
C THR A 196 -11.21 -11.90 4.45
N ILE A 197 -10.93 -12.99 5.17
CA ILE A 197 -9.68 -13.15 5.91
C ILE A 197 -8.56 -13.38 4.89
N GLU A 198 -7.72 -12.37 4.66
CA GLU A 198 -6.57 -12.48 3.77
C GLU A 198 -5.37 -13.10 4.49
N GLN A 199 -5.27 -12.94 5.81
CA GLN A 199 -4.19 -13.48 6.63
C GLN A 199 -4.72 -13.75 8.05
N ALA A 200 -4.45 -14.93 8.59
CA ALA A 200 -4.68 -15.27 9.99
C ALA A 200 -3.50 -16.09 10.49
N GLY A 201 -2.57 -15.44 11.19
CA GLY A 201 -1.40 -16.11 11.74
C GLY A 201 -1.04 -15.57 13.11
N PRO A 202 -0.01 -16.15 13.76
CA PRO A 202 0.20 -15.97 15.17
C PRO A 202 0.51 -14.54 15.61
N LEU A 203 1.04 -13.69 14.73
CA LEU A 203 1.45 -12.32 15.05
C LEU A 203 0.57 -11.26 14.40
N ARG A 204 -0.06 -11.58 13.27
CA ARG A 204 -0.86 -10.63 12.50
C ARG A 204 -2.04 -11.32 11.84
N ALA A 205 -3.19 -10.66 11.92
CA ALA A 205 -4.36 -10.93 11.10
C ALA A 205 -4.65 -9.78 10.13
N CYS A 206 -5.19 -10.09 8.95
CA CYS A 206 -5.62 -9.14 7.94
C CYS A 206 -7.00 -9.52 7.42
N VAL A 207 -7.96 -8.61 7.52
CA VAL A 207 -9.30 -8.76 6.95
C VAL A 207 -9.52 -7.70 5.89
N ARG A 208 -9.89 -8.15 4.69
CA ARG A 208 -10.35 -7.30 3.59
C ARG A 208 -11.87 -7.17 3.63
N VAL A 209 -12.34 -5.96 3.34
CA VAL A 209 -13.75 -5.60 3.22
C VAL A 209 -13.95 -4.93 1.88
N ASP A 210 -14.78 -5.50 1.01
CA ASP A 210 -15.19 -4.89 -0.25
C ASP A 210 -16.65 -4.42 -0.14
N GLY A 211 -16.95 -3.20 -0.59
CA GLY A 211 -18.32 -2.67 -0.55
C GLY A 211 -18.54 -1.48 -1.48
N ARG A 212 -19.68 -0.82 -1.29
CA ARG A 212 -20.15 0.34 -2.08
C ARG A 212 -20.70 1.41 -1.14
N HIS A 213 -20.55 2.68 -1.49
CA HIS A 213 -21.34 3.71 -0.82
C HIS A 213 -22.71 3.75 -1.48
N THR A 214 -23.75 3.51 -0.68
CA THR A 214 -25.13 3.40 -1.14
C THR A 214 -25.96 4.48 -0.47
N GLY A 215 -26.82 5.13 -1.24
CA GLY A 215 -27.78 6.14 -0.80
C GLY A 215 -29.15 5.84 -1.39
N ASP A 216 -30.14 6.68 -1.07
CA ASP A 216 -31.50 6.50 -1.58
C ASP A 216 -31.57 6.71 -3.11
N ASP A 217 -30.62 7.49 -3.64
CA ASP A 217 -30.47 7.79 -5.07
C ASP A 217 -29.56 6.80 -5.83
N GLY A 218 -29.15 5.69 -5.20
CA GLY A 218 -28.34 4.65 -5.84
C GLY A 218 -26.97 4.46 -5.22
N VAL A 219 -25.95 4.25 -6.05
CA VAL A 219 -24.58 3.91 -5.60
C VAL A 219 -23.55 4.92 -6.09
N MET A 220 -22.60 5.25 -5.23
CA MET A 220 -21.50 6.15 -5.52
C MET A 220 -20.18 5.54 -5.03
N PHE A 221 -19.34 5.13 -5.99
CA PHE A 221 -18.03 4.53 -5.76
C PHE A 221 -18.07 3.21 -4.98
N ARG A 222 -17.17 2.30 -5.37
CA ARG A 222 -16.80 1.17 -4.52
C ARG A 222 -15.76 1.59 -3.49
N TYR A 223 -15.68 0.83 -2.41
CA TYR A 223 -14.59 0.93 -1.46
C TYR A 223 -13.95 -0.44 -1.19
N VAL A 224 -12.68 -0.39 -0.78
CA VAL A 224 -11.95 -1.52 -0.21
C VAL A 224 -11.32 -1.07 1.10
N VAL A 225 -11.56 -1.79 2.19
CA VAL A 225 -10.85 -1.62 3.46
C VAL A 225 -10.00 -2.85 3.74
N ARG A 226 -8.78 -2.66 4.23
CA ARG A 226 -7.98 -3.74 4.84
C ARG A 226 -7.64 -3.38 6.26
N LEU A 227 -8.02 -4.21 7.21
CA LEU A 227 -7.71 -4.05 8.62
C LEU A 227 -6.65 -5.05 9.03
N HIS A 228 -5.55 -4.53 9.58
CA HIS A 228 -4.45 -5.29 10.16
C HIS A 228 -4.48 -5.16 11.68
N ALA A 229 -4.51 -6.30 12.37
CA ALA A 229 -4.43 -6.39 13.83
C ALA A 229 -3.19 -7.20 14.23
N PHE A 230 -2.52 -6.78 15.30
CA PHE A 230 -1.21 -7.29 15.70
C PHE A 230 -1.28 -7.89 17.10
N ARG A 231 -0.67 -9.06 17.29
CA ARG A 231 -0.63 -9.76 18.58
C ARG A 231 -0.10 -8.86 19.69
N GLY A 232 -0.77 -8.88 20.83
CA GLY A 232 -0.40 -8.15 22.03
C GLY A 232 -0.54 -6.63 21.93
N GLN A 233 -1.12 -6.11 20.85
CA GLN A 233 -1.22 -4.66 20.62
C GLN A 233 -2.66 -4.15 20.74
N PRO A 234 -2.87 -2.97 21.37
CA PRO A 234 -4.18 -2.34 21.52
C PRO A 234 -4.49 -1.40 20.35
N PHE A 235 -3.93 -1.65 19.17
CA PHE A 235 -4.10 -0.80 17.99
C PHE A 235 -4.29 -1.63 16.73
N VAL A 236 -4.85 -0.99 15.71
CA VAL A 236 -5.01 -1.53 14.36
C VAL A 236 -4.46 -0.55 13.33
N ARG A 237 -4.00 -1.10 12.21
CA ARG A 237 -3.68 -0.34 10.99
C ARG A 237 -4.76 -0.64 9.95
N MET A 238 -5.28 0.37 9.28
CA MET A 238 -6.26 0.19 8.20
C MET A 238 -5.86 0.96 6.95
N THR A 239 -6.19 0.39 5.79
CA THR A 239 -6.23 1.14 4.53
C THR A 239 -7.67 1.28 4.08
N TYR A 240 -8.08 2.46 3.64
CA TYR A 240 -9.36 2.72 2.99
C TYR A 240 -9.11 3.22 1.56
N THR A 241 -9.63 2.51 0.57
CA THR A 241 -9.54 2.87 -0.85
C THR A 241 -10.92 3.18 -1.38
N PHE A 242 -11.13 4.36 -1.99
CA PHE A 242 -12.29 4.58 -2.84
C PHE A 242 -11.92 4.31 -4.31
N ILE A 243 -12.89 3.83 -5.10
CA ILE A 243 -12.73 3.57 -6.53
C ILE A 243 -13.91 4.19 -7.27
N ASN A 244 -13.65 5.16 -8.13
CA ASN A 244 -14.69 5.78 -8.94
C ASN A 244 -15.13 4.84 -10.08
N ASP A 245 -16.20 4.08 -9.85
CA ASP A 245 -16.88 3.27 -10.85
C ASP A 245 -18.27 3.80 -11.21
N HIS A 246 -18.52 5.10 -10.96
CA HIS A 246 -19.81 5.71 -11.21
C HIS A 246 -20.15 5.70 -12.72
N GLN A 247 -21.36 5.24 -13.04
CA GLN A 247 -21.75 4.93 -14.43
C GLN A 247 -22.32 6.14 -15.18
N GLU A 248 -22.81 7.17 -14.48
CA GLU A 248 -23.58 8.27 -15.09
C GLU A 248 -22.73 9.52 -15.41
N SER A 249 -21.47 9.57 -14.97
CA SER A 249 -20.57 10.70 -15.24
C SER A 249 -19.16 10.23 -15.54
N LEU A 250 -18.49 10.87 -16.52
CA LEU A 250 -17.06 10.64 -16.75
C LEU A 250 -16.21 11.26 -15.63
N MET A 251 -16.61 12.44 -15.15
CA MET A 251 -16.00 13.17 -14.04
C MET A 251 -17.02 13.28 -12.92
N ALA A 252 -16.86 12.46 -11.88
CA ALA A 252 -17.78 12.41 -10.76
C ALA A 252 -17.43 13.49 -9.74
N GLY A 253 -18.43 14.29 -9.37
CA GLY A 253 -18.32 15.31 -8.33
C GLY A 253 -18.46 14.72 -6.94
N VAL A 254 -17.58 15.11 -6.02
CA VAL A 254 -17.66 14.79 -4.59
C VAL A 254 -17.53 16.09 -3.81
N ASP A 255 -18.43 16.36 -2.86
CA ASP A 255 -18.32 17.48 -1.93
C ASP A 255 -17.49 17.07 -0.71
N SER A 256 -17.86 15.95 -0.07
CA SER A 256 -17.08 15.37 1.02
C SER A 256 -16.96 13.84 0.99
N LEU A 257 -15.89 13.34 1.58
CA LEU A 257 -15.70 11.92 1.90
C LEU A 257 -15.05 11.81 3.29
N ASP A 258 -15.81 11.27 4.24
CA ASP A 258 -15.50 11.32 5.67
C ASP A 258 -15.50 9.90 6.28
N LEU A 259 -14.49 9.64 7.10
CA LEU A 259 -14.34 8.42 7.92
C LEU A 259 -14.60 8.79 9.38
N ALA A 260 -15.75 8.39 9.93
CA ALA A 260 -16.17 8.75 11.27
C ALA A 260 -16.03 7.57 12.25
N PHE A 261 -15.55 7.89 13.45
CA PHE A 261 -15.34 6.95 14.54
C PHE A 261 -16.01 7.49 15.80
N ALA A 262 -16.72 6.63 16.52
CA ALA A 262 -17.50 7.01 17.70
C ALA A 262 -17.20 6.08 18.89
N LEU A 263 -17.22 6.63 20.09
CA LEU A 263 -17.15 5.87 21.34
C LEU A 263 -18.51 5.23 21.66
N ALA A 264 -18.49 4.10 22.35
CA ALA A 264 -19.73 3.43 22.80
C ALA A 264 -20.48 4.23 23.87
N LYS A 265 -19.73 4.97 24.69
CA LYS A 265 -20.24 5.82 25.75
C LYS A 265 -19.51 7.15 25.70
N GLU A 266 -20.27 8.22 25.62
CA GLU A 266 -19.77 9.57 25.87
C GLU A 266 -19.45 9.70 27.37
N GLY A 267 -18.42 10.46 27.75
CA GLY A 267 -18.06 10.57 29.16
C GLY A 267 -17.07 11.66 29.53
N SER A 268 -16.24 12.16 28.61
CA SER A 268 -15.39 13.33 28.89
C SER A 268 -15.40 14.35 27.76
N ASP A 269 -15.25 15.64 28.11
CA ASP A 269 -15.05 16.72 27.14
C ASP A 269 -13.63 16.77 26.57
N LYS A 270 -12.73 15.85 26.98
CA LYS A 270 -11.32 15.90 26.58
C LYS A 270 -11.14 15.41 25.16
N CYS A 271 -10.87 16.37 24.29
CA CYS A 271 -10.44 16.15 22.93
C CYS A 271 -8.97 16.52 22.79
N ILE A 272 -8.24 15.79 21.96
CA ILE A 272 -6.94 16.21 21.43
C ILE A 272 -7.13 16.37 19.93
N LEU A 273 -6.62 17.49 19.41
CA LEU A 273 -6.59 17.78 17.99
C LEU A 273 -5.20 18.29 17.63
N ASP A 274 -4.56 17.58 16.70
CA ASP A 274 -3.27 17.98 16.16
C ASP A 274 -2.18 18.09 17.24
N GLY A 275 -2.10 17.08 18.11
CA GLY A 275 -1.15 17.03 19.23
C GLY A 275 -1.34 18.11 20.30
N LYS A 276 -2.50 18.77 20.34
CA LYS A 276 -2.82 19.83 21.31
C LYS A 276 -4.22 19.63 21.86
N ALA A 277 -4.53 20.23 23.01
CA ALA A 277 -5.89 20.24 23.55
C ALA A 277 -6.89 20.74 22.48
N GLY A 278 -7.88 19.92 22.16
CA GLY A 278 -8.98 20.23 21.25
C GLY A 278 -10.18 20.75 22.02
N GLN A 279 -10.97 21.61 21.38
CA GLN A 279 -12.29 21.99 21.86
C GLN A 279 -13.36 21.11 21.19
N PRO A 280 -14.56 20.94 21.80
CA PRO A 280 -15.67 20.27 21.15
C PRO A 280 -16.00 20.90 19.78
N GLY A 281 -16.10 20.09 18.73
CA GLY A 281 -16.28 20.55 17.35
C GLY A 281 -15.03 21.18 16.73
N GLY A 282 -13.87 21.07 17.38
CA GLY A 282 -12.62 21.61 16.87
C GLY A 282 -12.21 20.91 15.58
N ARG A 283 -11.71 21.66 14.60
CA ARG A 283 -11.36 21.15 13.27
C ARG A 283 -10.01 21.65 12.82
N ILE A 284 -9.22 20.76 12.21
CA ILE A 284 -8.12 21.15 11.33
C ILE A 284 -8.47 20.91 9.87
N PHE A 285 -7.94 21.76 8.99
CA PHE A 285 -8.06 21.62 7.56
C PHE A 285 -6.72 21.96 6.89
N GLN A 286 -6.03 20.94 6.38
CA GLN A 286 -4.82 21.09 5.58
C GLN A 286 -5.22 21.54 4.17
N LEU A 287 -4.93 22.80 3.84
CA LEU A 287 -5.31 23.44 2.58
C LEU A 287 -4.38 23.02 1.45
N ASP A 288 -3.09 23.07 1.73
CA ASP A 288 -2.00 22.62 0.85
C ASP A 288 -0.81 22.14 1.68
N GLU A 289 0.34 21.80 1.09
CA GLU A 289 1.50 21.29 1.82
C GLU A 289 2.19 22.30 2.76
N ALA A 290 1.82 23.57 2.65
CA ALA A 290 2.44 24.70 3.33
C ALA A 290 1.48 25.50 4.21
N HIS A 291 0.18 25.18 4.22
CA HIS A 291 -0.83 25.89 4.98
C HIS A 291 -1.90 24.93 5.55
N TYR A 292 -2.16 25.04 6.85
CA TYR A 292 -3.37 24.48 7.47
C TYR A 292 -4.09 25.49 8.35
N LEU A 293 -5.41 25.30 8.43
CA LEU A 293 -6.29 26.02 9.32
C LEU A 293 -6.60 25.17 10.54
N ARG A 294 -6.78 25.82 11.69
CA ARG A 294 -7.43 25.27 12.88
C ARG A 294 -8.60 26.17 13.23
N ASP A 295 -9.79 25.60 13.27
CA ASP A 295 -11.04 26.31 13.55
C ASP A 295 -11.23 27.52 12.61
N GLY A 296 -10.84 27.36 11.34
CA GLY A 296 -10.90 28.40 10.31
C GLY A 296 -9.75 29.42 10.32
N LEU A 297 -8.85 29.36 11.31
CA LEU A 297 -7.73 30.30 11.43
C LEU A 297 -6.41 29.67 10.96
N PRO A 298 -5.56 30.36 10.20
CA PRO A 298 -4.24 29.86 9.83
C PRO A 298 -3.33 29.66 11.06
N VAL A 299 -2.73 28.47 11.19
CA VAL A 299 -1.87 28.15 12.36
C VAL A 299 -0.43 27.79 11.98
N GLY A 300 -0.21 27.17 10.83
CA GLY A 300 1.13 26.78 10.40
C GLY A 300 1.12 25.99 9.11
N ASN A 301 2.21 25.25 8.89
CA ASN A 301 2.47 24.67 7.58
C ASN A 301 1.93 23.25 7.43
N ARG A 302 2.27 22.35 8.36
CA ARG A 302 1.97 20.91 8.26
C ARG A 302 1.39 20.43 9.58
N ALA A 303 0.14 19.99 9.56
CA ALA A 303 -0.50 19.37 10.73
C ALA A 303 0.07 17.97 10.98
N ALA A 304 0.05 17.54 12.24
CA ALA A 304 0.43 16.20 12.71
C ALA A 304 -0.53 15.10 12.25
N GLY A 305 -1.78 15.43 11.89
CA GLY A 305 -2.68 14.50 11.21
C GLY A 305 -3.36 13.45 12.09
N TRP A 306 -3.56 13.73 13.38
CA TRP A 306 -4.30 12.85 14.29
C TRP A 306 -5.14 13.61 15.33
N ALA A 307 -6.13 12.91 15.89
CA ALA A 307 -6.97 13.37 17.00
C ALA A 307 -7.26 12.23 18.00
N ALA A 308 -7.68 12.60 19.21
CA ALA A 308 -8.09 11.66 20.24
C ALA A 308 -9.31 12.17 21.01
N THR A 309 -10.12 11.24 21.50
CA THR A 309 -11.26 11.51 22.38
C THR A 309 -11.39 10.37 23.38
N ALA A 310 -11.92 10.66 24.57
CA ALA A 310 -12.10 9.65 25.61
C ALA A 310 -13.41 9.85 26.37
N GLY A 311 -14.01 8.75 26.79
CA GLY A 311 -15.02 8.74 27.84
C GLY A 311 -14.37 8.78 29.23
N ASP A 312 -15.11 8.34 30.24
CA ASP A 312 -14.59 8.29 31.62
C ASP A 312 -13.46 7.29 31.79
N LYS A 313 -13.59 6.12 31.14
CA LYS A 313 -12.73 4.95 31.38
C LYS A 313 -11.90 4.53 30.17
N LEU A 314 -12.36 4.82 28.96
CA LEU A 314 -11.80 4.32 27.72
C LEU A 314 -11.74 5.43 26.69
N GLY A 315 -10.76 5.38 25.81
CA GLY A 315 -10.63 6.31 24.72
C GLY A 315 -9.97 5.71 23.49
N MET A 316 -9.96 6.53 22.44
CA MET A 316 -9.43 6.18 21.14
C MET A 316 -8.71 7.39 20.55
N ALA A 317 -7.63 7.12 19.82
CA ALA A 317 -6.99 8.09 18.95
C ALA A 317 -6.91 7.52 17.53
N VAL A 318 -7.12 8.37 16.54
CA VAL A 318 -7.08 8.01 15.12
C VAL A 318 -6.27 9.05 14.35
N GLY A 319 -5.44 8.59 13.40
CA GLY A 319 -4.61 9.46 12.58
C GLY A 319 -4.34 8.87 11.20
N LEU A 320 -4.04 9.74 10.25
CA LEU A 320 -3.70 9.40 8.87
C LEU A 320 -2.19 9.48 8.66
N ARG A 321 -1.62 8.43 8.08
CA ARG A 321 -0.25 8.47 7.58
C ARG A 321 -0.20 9.36 6.33
N GLU A 322 0.86 10.16 6.21
CA GLU A 322 1.06 11.09 5.08
C GLU A 322 -0.10 12.10 4.90
N PHE A 323 -0.61 12.63 6.02
CA PHE A 323 -1.76 13.55 6.08
C PHE A 323 -1.56 14.79 5.22
N TRP A 324 -0.50 15.57 5.45
CA TRP A 324 -0.31 16.85 4.77
C TRP A 324 0.15 16.67 3.32
N GLN A 325 0.84 15.57 3.03
CA GLN A 325 1.34 15.23 1.70
C GLN A 325 0.19 14.98 0.73
N ASN A 326 -0.92 14.42 1.22
CA ASN A 326 -2.11 14.10 0.44
C ASN A 326 -3.23 15.15 0.57
N TRP A 327 -2.89 16.43 0.79
CA TRP A 327 -3.88 17.51 0.90
C TRP A 327 -4.86 17.55 -0.30
N PRO A 328 -6.08 18.09 -0.15
CA PRO A 328 -6.68 18.59 1.08
C PRO A 328 -7.06 17.46 2.06
N LYS A 329 -6.93 17.70 3.37
CA LYS A 329 -7.31 16.74 4.43
C LYS A 329 -7.86 17.46 5.66
N GLY A 330 -8.81 16.83 6.34
CA GLY A 330 -9.45 17.41 7.53
C GLY A 330 -9.52 16.43 8.69
N ILE A 331 -9.50 16.96 9.91
CA ILE A 331 -9.84 16.19 11.12
C ILE A 331 -10.75 17.06 11.97
N GLU A 332 -11.88 16.50 12.38
CA GLU A 332 -12.78 17.10 13.36
C GLU A 332 -12.82 16.21 14.60
N VAL A 333 -12.87 16.82 15.78
CA VAL A 333 -13.01 16.11 17.05
C VAL A 333 -14.09 16.74 17.90
N SER A 334 -14.89 15.88 18.52
CA SER A 334 -15.89 16.21 19.53
C SER A 334 -15.83 15.18 20.66
N PRO A 335 -16.45 15.45 21.83
CA PRO A 335 -16.62 14.44 22.86
C PRO A 335 -17.22 13.17 22.26
N GLY A 336 -16.52 12.04 22.40
CA GLY A 336 -16.95 10.75 21.86
C GLY A 336 -16.84 10.56 20.34
N ARG A 337 -16.41 11.54 19.54
CA ARG A 337 -16.39 11.42 18.07
C ARG A 337 -15.16 12.02 17.41
N ILE A 338 -14.60 11.30 16.43
CA ILE A 338 -13.52 11.77 15.55
C ILE A 338 -13.98 11.57 14.10
N VAL A 339 -13.78 12.57 13.25
CA VAL A 339 -14.03 12.47 11.80
C VAL A 339 -12.77 12.80 11.04
N LEU A 340 -12.31 11.89 10.19
CA LEU A 340 -11.24 12.12 9.24
C LEU A 340 -11.85 12.43 7.87
N GLY A 341 -11.72 13.68 7.42
CA GLY A 341 -12.06 14.06 6.06
C GLY A 341 -10.92 13.67 5.12
N VAL A 342 -11.11 12.60 4.36
CA VAL A 342 -10.14 12.20 3.31
C VAL A 342 -10.34 13.02 2.04
N CYS A 343 -11.55 13.53 1.82
CA CYS A 343 -11.86 14.62 0.91
C CYS A 343 -12.77 15.60 1.68
N PRO A 344 -12.24 16.47 2.55
CA PRO A 344 -13.10 17.37 3.34
C PRO A 344 -13.77 18.42 2.45
N ALA A 345 -15.03 18.77 2.74
CA ALA A 345 -15.71 19.87 2.03
C ALA A 345 -14.94 21.20 2.16
N PHE A 346 -14.96 21.98 1.09
CA PHE A 346 -14.30 23.29 1.01
C PHE A 346 -15.15 24.32 0.27
N ALA A 347 -14.94 25.60 0.58
CA ALA A 347 -15.73 26.67 -0.02
C ALA A 347 -15.42 26.86 -1.52
N LYS A 348 -16.47 27.09 -2.32
CA LYS A 348 -16.34 27.56 -3.69
C LYS A 348 -15.43 28.80 -3.76
N GLY A 349 -14.53 28.85 -4.73
CA GLY A 349 -13.54 29.91 -4.88
C GLY A 349 -12.18 29.63 -4.24
N LEU A 350 -12.05 28.65 -3.34
CA LEU A 350 -10.80 28.42 -2.60
C LEU A 350 -9.61 28.07 -3.52
N TYR A 351 -9.84 27.19 -4.48
CA TYR A 351 -8.82 26.72 -5.43
C TYR A 351 -9.02 27.28 -6.85
N ASP A 352 -10.04 28.11 -7.05
CA ASP A 352 -10.42 28.65 -8.36
C ASP A 352 -9.56 29.87 -8.76
N GLY A 353 -9.54 30.19 -10.06
CA GLY A 353 -8.92 31.42 -10.58
C GLY A 353 -7.40 31.43 -10.59
N LYS A 354 -6.76 30.28 -10.38
CA LYS A 354 -5.31 30.13 -10.46
C LYS A 354 -4.83 30.24 -11.91
N PRO A 355 -3.60 30.71 -12.16
CA PRO A 355 -3.01 30.64 -13.49
C PRO A 355 -3.04 29.20 -14.02
N LEU A 356 -3.38 29.03 -15.30
CA LEU A 356 -3.56 27.70 -15.90
C LEU A 356 -2.40 26.71 -15.62
N PRO A 357 -1.10 27.10 -15.70
CA PRO A 357 0.00 26.17 -15.37
C PRO A 357 0.03 25.70 -13.91
N GLU A 358 -0.47 26.50 -12.96
CA GLU A 358 -0.60 26.10 -11.56
C GLU A 358 -1.85 25.23 -11.36
N GLU A 359 -2.97 25.64 -11.98
CA GLU A 359 -4.24 24.92 -11.93
C GLU A 359 -4.11 23.50 -12.50
N CYS A 360 -3.56 23.35 -13.70
CA CYS A 360 -3.47 22.05 -14.39
C CYS A 360 -2.53 21.06 -13.69
N LYS A 361 -1.68 21.57 -12.80
CA LYS A 361 -0.75 20.80 -11.99
C LYS A 361 -1.36 20.40 -10.65
N LEU A 362 -1.90 21.36 -9.90
CA LEU A 362 -2.25 21.17 -8.48
C LEU A 362 -3.76 21.05 -8.24
N TYR A 363 -4.58 21.80 -8.98
CA TYR A 363 -5.99 22.04 -8.62
C TYR A 363 -6.98 21.57 -9.69
N TYR A 364 -6.55 20.89 -10.75
CA TYR A 364 -7.41 20.46 -11.87
C TYR A 364 -8.63 19.62 -11.43
N TYR A 365 -8.52 18.92 -10.29
CA TYR A 365 -9.59 18.14 -9.67
C TYR A 365 -10.28 18.85 -8.50
N LEU A 366 -9.91 20.09 -8.17
CA LEU A 366 -10.45 20.92 -7.08
C LEU A 366 -11.01 22.23 -7.66
N ARG A 367 -12.30 22.24 -8.01
CA ARG A 367 -12.93 23.40 -8.66
C ARG A 367 -14.34 23.61 -8.16
N ASP A 368 -14.79 24.86 -8.13
CA ASP A 368 -16.18 25.21 -7.82
C ASP A 368 -16.67 24.70 -6.45
N GLY A 369 -15.76 24.43 -5.51
CA GLY A 369 -16.11 23.90 -4.18
C GLY A 369 -16.27 22.38 -4.11
N GLN A 370 -15.84 21.64 -5.14
CA GLN A 370 -15.99 20.19 -5.22
C GLN A 370 -14.71 19.51 -5.73
N TYR A 371 -14.57 18.23 -5.39
CA TYR A 371 -13.61 17.31 -5.99
C TYR A 371 -14.18 16.74 -7.28
N SER A 372 -13.35 16.55 -8.29
CA SER A 372 -13.73 15.96 -9.58
C SER A 372 -12.81 14.80 -9.94
N PHE A 373 -13.34 13.58 -9.88
CA PHE A 373 -12.59 12.36 -10.16
C PHE A 373 -13.03 11.73 -11.48
N LYS A 374 -12.08 11.39 -12.35
CA LYS A 374 -12.39 10.63 -13.56
C LYS A 374 -12.81 9.20 -13.21
N CYS A 375 -13.74 8.63 -13.97
CA CYS A 375 -14.07 7.21 -13.87
C CYS A 375 -12.79 6.37 -14.01
N GLY A 376 -12.63 5.40 -13.11
CA GLY A 376 -11.47 4.53 -13.01
C GLY A 376 -10.39 5.00 -12.04
N VAL A 377 -10.39 6.26 -11.59
CA VAL A 377 -9.47 6.72 -10.53
C VAL A 377 -9.79 6.01 -9.21
N ALA A 378 -8.74 5.59 -8.50
CA ALA A 378 -8.82 5.17 -7.11
C ALA A 378 -7.89 6.01 -6.23
N LYS A 379 -8.09 5.95 -4.92
CA LYS A 379 -7.11 6.46 -3.96
C LYS A 379 -7.21 5.74 -2.64
N THR A 380 -6.06 5.33 -2.12
CA THR A 380 -5.89 4.64 -0.85
C THR A 380 -5.36 5.59 0.23
N HIS A 381 -5.99 5.53 1.40
CA HIS A 381 -5.62 6.26 2.61
C HIS A 381 -5.24 5.27 3.71
N GLU A 382 -4.05 5.41 4.29
CA GLU A 382 -3.59 4.59 5.41
C GLU A 382 -3.85 5.33 6.73
N LEU A 383 -4.51 4.66 7.67
CA LEU A 383 -4.78 5.19 9.00
C LEU A 383 -4.44 4.20 10.10
N TRP A 384 -4.23 4.75 11.30
CA TRP A 384 -3.94 4.00 12.51
C TRP A 384 -4.92 4.41 13.60
N ALA A 385 -5.45 3.42 14.32
CA ALA A 385 -6.31 3.63 15.47
C ALA A 385 -5.74 2.90 16.68
N THR A 386 -5.56 3.60 17.79
CA THR A 386 -5.09 3.03 19.06
C THR A 386 -6.11 3.29 20.17
N PHE A 387 -6.28 2.30 21.03
CA PHE A 387 -7.27 2.28 22.10
C PHE A 387 -6.57 2.25 23.46
N PHE A 388 -7.10 2.97 24.43
CA PHE A 388 -6.45 3.12 25.73
C PHE A 388 -7.46 3.24 26.87
N ALA A 389 -7.01 2.87 28.06
CA ALA A 389 -7.74 3.10 29.30
C ALA A 389 -7.41 4.51 29.85
N GLY A 390 -8.41 5.14 30.46
CA GLY A 390 -8.30 6.46 31.06
C GLY A 390 -8.32 7.60 30.04
N GLN A 391 -7.57 8.66 30.36
CA GLN A 391 -7.57 9.92 29.63
C GLN A 391 -6.44 9.94 28.59
N PRO A 392 -6.60 10.67 27.47
CA PRO A 392 -5.62 10.67 26.41
C PRO A 392 -4.37 11.47 26.82
N GLU A 393 -3.19 10.85 26.68
CA GLU A 393 -1.89 11.48 26.94
C GLU A 393 -1.23 11.93 25.63
N VAL A 394 -0.97 13.23 25.50
CA VAL A 394 -0.50 13.86 24.25
C VAL A 394 0.84 13.28 23.82
N GLU A 395 1.82 13.18 24.73
CA GLU A 395 3.18 12.75 24.42
C GLU A 395 3.23 11.29 23.98
N THR A 396 2.49 10.42 24.68
CA THR A 396 2.36 8.99 24.35
C THR A 396 1.74 8.80 22.97
N LEU A 397 0.64 9.52 22.68
CA LEU A 397 -0.04 9.44 21.39
C LEU A 397 0.78 10.06 20.25
N ALA A 398 1.47 11.18 20.51
CA ALA A 398 2.37 11.78 19.53
C ALA A 398 3.51 10.82 19.15
N THR A 399 4.10 10.14 20.14
CA THR A 399 5.11 9.10 19.94
C THR A 399 4.57 7.96 19.06
N PHE A 400 3.34 7.50 19.33
CA PHE A 400 2.67 6.47 18.53
C PHE A 400 2.45 6.89 17.07
N PHE A 401 1.91 8.09 16.81
CA PHE A 401 1.65 8.53 15.44
C PHE A 401 2.93 8.89 14.67
N GLN A 402 3.96 9.39 15.36
CA GLN A 402 5.29 9.56 14.78
C GLN A 402 5.92 8.20 14.39
N ALA A 403 5.70 7.17 15.21
CA ALA A 403 6.09 5.80 14.89
C ALA A 403 5.30 5.25 13.68
N ALA A 404 3.99 5.50 13.61
CA ALA A 404 3.13 5.06 12.51
C ALA A 404 3.46 5.70 11.15
N GLU A 405 3.97 6.94 11.14
CA GLU A 405 4.34 7.64 9.90
C GLU A 405 5.48 6.92 9.15
N ASN A 406 6.40 6.30 9.88
CA ASN A 406 7.56 5.60 9.33
C ASN A 406 7.62 4.13 9.77
N PRO A 407 7.22 3.17 8.91
CA PRO A 407 7.21 1.74 9.24
C PRO A 407 8.63 1.17 9.40
N LEU A 408 8.84 0.23 10.32
CA LEU A 408 10.12 -0.47 10.43
C LEU A 408 10.31 -1.44 9.25
N LEU A 409 11.56 -1.61 8.81
CA LEU A 409 11.95 -2.54 7.73
C LEU A 409 13.00 -3.51 8.24
N ALA A 410 12.85 -4.80 7.91
CA ALA A 410 13.89 -5.80 8.11
C ALA A 410 14.73 -5.93 6.82
N THR A 411 15.80 -5.13 6.75
CA THR A 411 16.65 -4.98 5.55
C THR A 411 17.74 -6.05 5.55
N CYS A 412 17.85 -6.81 4.46
CA CYS A 412 18.97 -7.74 4.26
C CYS A 412 20.26 -6.97 3.93
N GLU A 413 21.41 -7.57 4.22
CA GLU A 413 22.68 -7.09 3.66
C GLU A 413 22.62 -7.06 2.12
N PRO A 414 23.09 -5.98 1.47
CA PRO A 414 23.01 -5.85 0.02
C PRO A 414 23.67 -7.00 -0.75
N GLU A 415 24.83 -7.48 -0.29
CA GLU A 415 25.54 -8.61 -0.90
C GLU A 415 24.67 -9.87 -0.90
N TYR A 416 23.96 -10.13 0.20
CA TYR A 416 23.05 -11.26 0.31
C TYR A 416 21.86 -11.09 -0.66
N ALA A 417 21.18 -9.94 -0.59
CA ALA A 417 20.02 -9.66 -1.41
C ALA A 417 20.33 -9.83 -2.92
N CYS A 418 21.43 -9.23 -3.37
CA CYS A 418 21.91 -9.33 -4.75
C CYS A 418 22.29 -10.77 -5.14
N ALA A 419 22.93 -11.53 -4.25
CA ALA A 419 23.33 -12.91 -4.50
C ALA A 419 22.14 -13.86 -4.71
N THR A 420 20.99 -13.58 -4.10
CA THR A 420 19.78 -14.41 -4.25
C THR A 420 19.20 -14.40 -5.67
N LYS A 421 19.41 -13.31 -6.40
CA LYS A 421 18.80 -13.00 -7.70
C LYS A 421 17.27 -12.92 -7.68
N ALA A 422 16.64 -12.88 -6.50
CA ALA A 422 15.17 -12.91 -6.37
C ALA A 422 14.46 -11.73 -7.04
N ALA A 423 15.11 -10.56 -7.06
CA ALA A 423 14.67 -9.33 -7.73
C ALA A 423 15.30 -9.12 -9.12
N GLY A 424 15.96 -10.14 -9.69
CA GLY A 424 16.76 -10.00 -10.91
C GLY A 424 18.27 -9.97 -10.64
N VAL A 425 19.05 -9.65 -11.67
CA VAL A 425 20.52 -9.73 -11.63
C VAL A 425 21.13 -8.32 -11.63
N PHE A 426 21.66 -7.91 -10.48
CA PHE A 426 22.37 -6.66 -10.29
C PHE A 426 23.43 -6.83 -9.19
N PRO A 427 24.56 -6.11 -9.25
CA PRO A 427 25.57 -6.16 -8.19
C PRO A 427 25.19 -5.24 -7.02
N PRO A 428 25.67 -5.53 -5.80
CA PRO A 428 25.55 -4.58 -4.69
C PRO A 428 26.31 -3.27 -5.00
N ALA A 429 25.94 -2.20 -4.30
CA ALA A 429 26.71 -0.97 -4.28
C ALA A 429 28.13 -1.28 -3.80
N ASP A 430 29.13 -0.74 -4.48
CA ASP A 430 30.54 -1.05 -4.20
C ASP A 430 31.34 0.25 -4.37
N PRO A 431 31.86 0.84 -3.29
CA PRO A 431 32.59 2.11 -3.35
C PRO A 431 33.91 2.01 -4.13
N ASN A 432 34.40 0.80 -4.44
CA ASN A 432 35.61 0.61 -5.23
C ASN A 432 35.33 0.37 -6.72
N LYS A 433 34.13 -0.14 -7.07
CA LYS A 433 33.77 -0.48 -8.47
C LYS A 433 32.71 0.43 -9.07
N PHE A 434 31.72 0.84 -8.28
CA PHE A 434 30.54 1.56 -8.72
C PHE A 434 30.37 2.92 -8.06
N ALA A 435 31.37 3.43 -7.33
CA ALA A 435 31.28 4.72 -6.63
C ALA A 435 30.75 5.87 -7.49
N GLY A 436 31.15 5.98 -8.77
CA GLY A 436 30.64 7.02 -9.65
C GLY A 436 29.15 6.87 -9.98
N TYR A 437 28.68 5.64 -10.15
CA TYR A 437 27.26 5.34 -10.37
C TYR A 437 26.46 5.57 -9.09
N ASP A 438 26.87 4.98 -7.97
CA ASP A 438 26.14 5.07 -6.70
C ASP A 438 26.07 6.53 -6.21
N ALA A 439 27.15 7.31 -6.35
CA ALA A 439 27.14 8.74 -6.05
C ALA A 439 26.27 9.57 -7.01
N ALA A 440 26.16 9.17 -8.28
CA ALA A 440 25.26 9.83 -9.23
C ALA A 440 23.80 9.58 -8.88
N ILE A 441 23.44 8.34 -8.52
CA ILE A 441 22.08 7.96 -8.13
C ILE A 441 21.69 8.59 -6.77
N ASP A 442 22.59 8.61 -5.78
CA ASP A 442 22.37 9.30 -4.50
C ASP A 442 22.10 10.81 -4.69
N ARG A 443 22.93 11.47 -5.51
CA ARG A 443 22.71 12.87 -5.86
C ARG A 443 21.39 13.06 -6.61
N ALA A 444 21.06 12.20 -7.56
CA ALA A 444 19.81 12.28 -8.29
C ALA A 444 18.60 12.14 -7.36
N LEU A 445 18.64 11.23 -6.37
CA LEU A 445 17.59 11.13 -5.36
C LEU A 445 17.49 12.40 -4.51
N THR A 446 18.63 12.93 -4.05
CA THR A 446 18.68 14.16 -3.24
C THR A 446 18.10 15.35 -4.01
N GLU A 447 18.49 15.52 -5.27
CA GLU A 447 17.97 16.55 -6.17
C GLU A 447 16.49 16.34 -6.48
N HIS A 448 16.05 15.10 -6.70
CA HIS A 448 14.65 14.74 -6.91
C HIS A 448 13.79 15.13 -5.70
N LEU A 449 14.22 14.81 -4.48
CA LEU A 449 13.49 15.16 -3.26
C LEU A 449 13.46 16.67 -3.02
N ALA A 450 14.54 17.39 -3.32
CA ALA A 450 14.55 18.85 -3.26
C ALA A 450 13.65 19.47 -4.33
N LEU A 451 13.62 18.89 -5.53
CA LEU A 451 12.75 19.31 -6.62
C LEU A 451 11.29 19.09 -6.24
N ARG A 452 10.93 17.94 -5.66
CA ARG A 452 9.59 17.61 -5.16
C ARG A 452 9.03 18.72 -4.25
N GLU A 453 9.83 19.21 -3.31
CA GLU A 453 9.46 20.35 -2.45
C GLU A 453 9.27 21.64 -3.28
N LYS A 454 10.25 21.97 -4.12
CA LYS A 454 10.24 23.21 -4.93
C LYS A 454 9.07 23.26 -5.92
N VAL A 455 8.74 22.13 -6.54
CA VAL A 455 7.64 22.00 -7.49
C VAL A 455 6.39 21.42 -6.84
N ARG A 456 6.28 21.38 -5.51
CA ARG A 456 5.02 21.06 -4.82
C ARG A 456 4.37 19.76 -5.34
N GLU A 457 5.13 18.69 -5.46
CA GLU A 457 4.65 17.37 -5.90
C GLU A 457 3.83 16.67 -4.79
N TYR A 458 2.73 17.32 -4.40
CA TYR A 458 1.85 17.00 -3.29
C TYR A 458 0.38 17.13 -3.72
N GLY A 459 -0.50 16.52 -2.94
CA GLY A 459 -1.93 16.50 -3.17
C GLY A 459 -2.47 15.09 -3.37
N ILE A 460 -3.77 14.88 -3.12
CA ILE A 460 -4.39 13.55 -3.08
C ILE A 460 -4.17 12.72 -4.36
N LEU A 461 -4.24 13.35 -5.54
CA LEU A 461 -4.00 12.68 -6.83
C LEU A 461 -2.56 12.79 -7.34
N ASN A 462 -1.69 13.54 -6.66
CA ASN A 462 -0.39 13.96 -7.20
C ASN A 462 0.79 13.32 -6.43
N TYR A 463 0.64 13.21 -5.11
CA TYR A 463 1.72 12.74 -4.24
C TYR A 463 2.16 11.33 -4.60
N GLY A 464 3.46 11.17 -4.82
CA GLY A 464 4.11 9.92 -5.20
C GLY A 464 4.60 9.88 -6.65
N ASP A 465 4.11 10.75 -7.53
CA ASP A 465 4.63 10.90 -8.90
C ASP A 465 5.71 11.99 -9.01
N TRP A 466 6.09 12.36 -10.24
CA TRP A 466 6.96 13.47 -10.57
C TRP A 466 6.37 14.32 -11.71
N TYR A 467 6.71 15.62 -11.75
CA TYR A 467 6.08 16.58 -12.66
C TYR A 467 7.08 17.28 -13.59
N GLY A 468 6.67 17.51 -14.85
CA GLY A 468 7.24 18.57 -15.67
C GLY A 468 8.12 18.17 -16.86
N GLU A 469 8.13 16.91 -17.30
CA GLU A 469 8.92 16.48 -18.49
C GLU A 469 8.56 17.28 -19.76
N ARG A 470 7.30 17.71 -19.94
CA ARG A 470 6.86 18.66 -20.99
C ARG A 470 6.35 19.99 -20.43
N GLY A 471 6.79 20.35 -19.22
CA GLY A 471 6.44 21.59 -18.52
C GLY A 471 5.04 21.63 -17.89
N VAL A 472 4.09 20.80 -18.35
CA VAL A 472 2.68 20.84 -17.93
C VAL A 472 2.05 19.49 -17.59
N ASN A 473 2.77 18.37 -17.75
CA ASN A 473 2.27 17.02 -17.50
C ASN A 473 2.89 16.40 -16.25
N TRP A 474 2.14 15.46 -15.69
CA TRP A 474 2.64 14.46 -14.77
C TRP A 474 3.35 13.35 -15.53
N GLY A 475 4.36 12.78 -14.89
CA GLY A 475 5.21 11.75 -15.46
C GLY A 475 4.56 10.38 -15.52
N ASN A 476 3.52 10.16 -14.69
CA ASN A 476 2.89 8.87 -14.45
C ASN A 476 3.95 7.78 -14.23
N LEU A 477 5.06 8.13 -13.56
CA LEU A 477 6.16 7.22 -13.27
C LEU A 477 6.81 6.56 -14.50
N GLU A 478 6.87 7.28 -15.62
CA GLU A 478 7.51 6.79 -16.85
C GLU A 478 8.90 6.19 -16.60
N TYR A 479 9.13 5.01 -17.17
CA TYR A 479 10.29 4.12 -16.97
C TYR A 479 10.31 3.35 -15.64
N ASP A 480 9.14 3.14 -15.02
CA ASP A 480 8.97 2.39 -13.76
C ASP A 480 9.95 2.86 -12.68
N LEU A 481 9.78 4.13 -12.28
CA LEU A 481 10.62 4.77 -11.25
C LEU A 481 10.65 3.93 -9.96
N ALA A 482 9.53 3.31 -9.58
CA ALA A 482 9.43 2.47 -8.39
C ALA A 482 10.39 1.27 -8.47
N HIS A 483 10.39 0.53 -9.59
CA HIS A 483 11.32 -0.58 -9.82
C HIS A 483 12.79 -0.13 -9.66
N GLY A 484 13.18 0.93 -10.36
CA GLY A 484 14.56 1.43 -10.31
C GLY A 484 15.02 1.80 -8.90
N LEU A 485 14.15 2.43 -8.11
CA LEU A 485 14.42 2.80 -6.73
C LEU A 485 14.47 1.58 -5.79
N PHE A 486 13.59 0.59 -5.94
CA PHE A 486 13.66 -0.65 -5.16
C PHE A 486 14.94 -1.45 -5.44
N ILE A 487 15.38 -1.51 -6.71
CA ILE A 487 16.68 -2.10 -7.06
C ILE A 487 17.81 -1.35 -6.35
N GLN A 488 17.82 -0.01 -6.36
CA GLN A 488 18.85 0.74 -5.66
C GLN A 488 18.80 0.55 -4.14
N TYR A 489 17.62 0.40 -3.54
CA TYR A 489 17.47 0.01 -2.13
C TYR A 489 18.12 -1.35 -1.86
N LEU A 490 17.83 -2.37 -2.66
CA LEU A 490 18.44 -3.71 -2.52
C LEU A 490 19.95 -3.71 -2.75
N ARG A 491 20.47 -2.77 -3.57
CA ARG A 491 21.90 -2.60 -3.80
C ARG A 491 22.64 -1.91 -2.66
N SER A 492 21.98 -1.00 -1.93
CA SER A 492 22.66 -0.07 -1.01
C SER A 492 22.25 -0.22 0.44
N GLY A 493 21.08 -0.82 0.71
CA GLY A 493 20.44 -0.80 2.02
C GLY A 493 19.84 0.56 2.40
N ASP A 494 20.00 1.61 1.57
CA ASP A 494 19.57 2.96 1.93
C ASP A 494 18.04 3.11 1.83
N ARG A 495 17.42 3.26 2.99
CA ARG A 495 15.99 3.39 3.21
C ARG A 495 15.35 4.55 2.43
N ARG A 496 16.09 5.61 2.06
CA ARG A 496 15.52 6.74 1.29
C ARG A 496 15.01 6.29 -0.07
N PHE A 497 15.69 5.33 -0.71
CA PHE A 497 15.23 4.74 -1.96
C PHE A 497 13.94 3.94 -1.77
N PHE A 498 13.87 3.11 -0.72
CA PHE A 498 12.64 2.36 -0.39
C PHE A 498 11.44 3.29 -0.17
N LEU A 499 11.60 4.36 0.62
CA LEU A 499 10.51 5.28 0.92
C LEU A 499 10.00 6.00 -0.33
N ARG A 500 10.90 6.46 -1.20
CA ARG A 500 10.50 7.09 -2.46
C ARG A 500 9.84 6.07 -3.41
N ALA A 501 10.33 4.83 -3.43
CA ALA A 501 9.77 3.75 -4.24
C ALA A 501 8.36 3.34 -3.78
N GLU A 502 8.13 3.22 -2.47
CA GLU A 502 6.81 2.99 -1.87
C GLU A 502 5.82 4.09 -2.29
N GLN A 503 6.23 5.35 -2.19
CA GLN A 503 5.39 6.48 -2.59
C GLN A 503 5.04 6.43 -4.09
N ALA A 504 5.99 6.05 -4.94
CA ALA A 504 5.76 5.85 -6.37
C ALA A 504 4.80 4.68 -6.63
N ALA A 505 5.05 3.50 -6.08
CA ALA A 505 4.19 2.34 -6.27
C ALA A 505 2.76 2.61 -5.79
N ARG A 506 2.59 3.23 -4.61
CA ARG A 506 1.27 3.61 -4.07
C ARG A 506 0.53 4.62 -4.96
N HIS A 507 1.24 5.52 -5.62
CA HIS A 507 0.63 6.42 -6.61
C HIS A 507 0.19 5.65 -7.86
N HIS A 508 1.07 4.85 -8.43
CA HIS A 508 0.79 4.08 -9.65
C HIS A 508 -0.46 3.21 -9.50
N ILE A 509 -0.52 2.42 -8.41
CA ILE A 509 -1.60 1.44 -8.17
C ILE A 509 -2.97 2.07 -7.85
N ASP A 510 -3.01 3.38 -7.59
CA ASP A 510 -4.21 4.12 -7.26
C ASP A 510 -4.67 5.02 -8.41
N VAL A 511 -3.76 5.84 -8.96
CA VAL A 511 -4.11 6.98 -9.82
C VAL A 511 -3.87 6.67 -11.31
N ASP A 512 -2.74 6.04 -11.63
CA ASP A 512 -2.30 5.87 -13.02
C ASP A 512 -2.89 4.62 -13.70
N VAL A 513 -3.62 3.77 -12.96
CA VAL A 513 -4.30 2.58 -13.48
C VAL A 513 -5.81 2.81 -13.62
N VAL A 514 -6.40 2.33 -14.71
CA VAL A 514 -7.84 2.34 -14.92
C VAL A 514 -8.50 1.24 -14.07
N HIS A 515 -9.16 1.58 -12.96
CA HIS A 515 -9.82 0.58 -12.11
C HIS A 515 -11.29 0.29 -12.47
N ALA A 516 -11.89 1.13 -13.30
CA ALA A 516 -13.27 1.02 -13.75
C ALA A 516 -13.46 1.77 -15.07
N THR A 517 -14.49 1.39 -15.82
CA THR A 517 -14.89 2.03 -17.07
C THR A 517 -16.40 2.24 -17.07
N ASN A 518 -16.87 3.20 -17.84
CA ASN A 518 -18.30 3.44 -18.08
C ASN A 518 -18.57 3.81 -19.56
N PRO A 519 -19.83 3.89 -20.01
CA PRO A 519 -20.18 4.20 -21.39
C PRO A 519 -19.73 5.58 -21.90
N LEU A 520 -19.31 6.48 -21.00
CA LEU A 520 -18.88 7.85 -21.34
C LEU A 520 -17.38 7.95 -21.63
N MET A 521 -16.62 6.88 -21.42
CA MET A 521 -15.22 6.81 -21.80
C MET A 521 -15.06 7.06 -23.30
N LYS A 522 -14.13 7.96 -23.65
CA LYS A 522 -13.82 8.30 -25.04
C LYS A 522 -12.71 7.39 -25.57
N LYS A 523 -12.66 7.20 -26.90
CA LYS A 523 -11.55 6.50 -27.56
C LYS A 523 -10.27 7.32 -27.48
N ASN A 524 -9.14 6.64 -27.42
CA ASN A 524 -7.82 7.27 -27.42
C ASN A 524 -7.55 8.04 -28.72
N LEU A 525 -6.99 9.25 -28.60
CA LEU A 525 -6.84 10.18 -29.73
C LEU A 525 -5.76 9.79 -30.74
N TRP A 526 -4.74 9.02 -30.34
CA TRP A 526 -3.75 8.45 -31.27
C TRP A 526 -4.23 7.13 -31.91
N GLY A 527 -5.52 6.82 -31.81
CA GLY A 527 -6.07 5.53 -32.18
C GLY A 527 -5.94 4.51 -31.05
N GLY A 528 -6.60 3.37 -31.24
CA GLY A 528 -6.75 2.34 -30.20
C GLY A 528 -8.22 2.08 -29.85
N GLY A 529 -8.42 1.19 -28.87
CA GLY A 529 -9.73 0.90 -28.31
C GLY A 529 -10.20 1.95 -27.30
N LEU A 530 -11.33 1.67 -26.66
CA LEU A 530 -11.69 2.32 -25.40
C LEU A 530 -10.72 1.85 -24.30
N PRO A 531 -10.41 2.71 -23.31
CA PRO A 531 -9.73 2.26 -22.09
C PRO A 531 -10.42 1.05 -21.48
N ARG A 532 -9.62 0.11 -20.98
CA ARG A 532 -10.08 -1.09 -20.26
C ARG A 532 -9.61 -1.04 -18.82
N VAL A 533 -10.32 -1.75 -17.95
CA VAL A 533 -9.85 -1.99 -16.59
C VAL A 533 -8.48 -2.66 -16.63
N GLY A 534 -7.51 -2.10 -15.90
CA GLY A 534 -6.11 -2.50 -15.87
C GLY A 534 -5.22 -1.83 -16.91
N ASP A 535 -5.75 -1.01 -17.83
CA ASP A 535 -4.85 -0.21 -18.65
C ASP A 535 -4.16 0.88 -17.79
N VAL A 536 -2.94 1.26 -18.20
CA VAL A 536 -2.15 2.32 -17.56
C VAL A 536 -2.25 3.60 -18.36
N TRP A 537 -2.48 4.74 -17.70
CA TRP A 537 -2.44 6.06 -18.31
C TRP A 537 -1.01 6.47 -18.59
N LEU A 538 -0.73 6.88 -19.83
CA LEU A 538 0.55 7.52 -20.15
C LEU A 538 0.65 8.92 -19.53
N HIS A 539 1.88 9.36 -19.28
CA HIS A 539 2.24 10.70 -18.82
C HIS A 539 1.38 11.81 -19.43
N CYS A 540 0.51 12.44 -18.64
CA CYS A 540 -0.49 13.36 -19.17
C CYS A 540 -0.86 14.46 -18.16
N VAL A 541 -1.71 15.41 -18.58
CA VAL A 541 -2.22 16.45 -17.68
C VAL A 541 -3.20 15.82 -16.69
N GLY A 542 -2.95 16.00 -15.39
CA GLY A 542 -3.80 15.49 -14.32
C GLY A 542 -3.87 13.96 -14.19
N HIS A 543 -2.78 13.25 -14.50
CA HIS A 543 -2.56 11.79 -14.41
C HIS A 543 -3.44 10.89 -15.29
N THR A 544 -4.70 11.26 -15.50
CA THR A 544 -5.66 10.48 -16.30
C THR A 544 -6.13 11.23 -17.54
N GLY A 545 -5.86 12.54 -17.63
CA GLY A 545 -6.34 13.41 -18.71
C GLY A 545 -7.86 13.59 -18.75
N GLY A 546 -8.33 14.48 -19.62
CA GLY A 546 -9.76 14.76 -19.84
C GLY A 546 -10.33 15.84 -18.92
N TYR A 547 -9.52 16.40 -18.01
CA TYR A 547 -9.85 17.63 -17.27
C TYR A 547 -9.81 18.88 -18.15
N TYR A 548 -9.10 18.77 -19.27
CA TYR A 548 -8.96 19.77 -20.32
C TYR A 548 -9.05 19.06 -21.67
N GLU A 549 -9.75 19.67 -22.64
CA GLU A 549 -9.83 19.09 -23.99
C GLU A 549 -8.88 19.74 -24.98
N ASP A 550 -8.64 21.05 -24.88
CA ASP A 550 -7.80 21.83 -25.80
C ASP A 550 -7.41 23.17 -25.14
N ALA A 551 -6.98 23.11 -23.89
CA ALA A 551 -6.51 24.28 -23.16
C ALA A 551 -5.19 24.79 -23.80
N PRO A 552 -4.88 26.10 -23.66
CA PRO A 552 -3.66 26.70 -24.23
C PRO A 552 -2.40 26.31 -23.42
N LEU A 553 -2.09 25.01 -23.44
CA LEU A 553 -0.96 24.38 -22.78
C LEU A 553 0.15 24.05 -23.81
N SER A 554 1.38 23.85 -23.34
CA SER A 554 2.53 23.53 -24.19
C SER A 554 2.52 22.10 -24.77
N VAL A 555 1.47 21.33 -24.50
CA VAL A 555 1.32 19.95 -24.97
C VAL A 555 0.09 19.80 -25.85
N GLU A 556 0.21 18.91 -26.84
CA GLU A 556 -0.88 18.61 -27.76
C GLU A 556 -2.09 18.01 -27.03
N ARG A 557 -3.28 18.20 -27.62
CA ARG A 557 -4.56 17.69 -27.15
C ARG A 557 -4.56 16.23 -26.65
N PRO A 558 -3.87 15.25 -27.28
CA PRO A 558 -3.77 13.88 -26.76
C PRO A 558 -3.20 13.77 -25.34
N TYR A 559 -2.22 14.60 -24.98
CA TYR A 559 -1.65 14.65 -23.63
C TYR A 559 -2.55 15.36 -22.62
N GLN A 560 -3.51 16.16 -23.08
CA GLN A 560 -4.52 16.76 -22.22
C GLN A 560 -5.67 15.79 -21.95
N MET A 561 -6.04 14.97 -22.94
CA MET A 561 -7.14 14.00 -22.86
C MET A 561 -6.78 12.68 -22.20
N GLY A 562 -5.49 12.33 -22.14
CA GLY A 562 -4.99 11.06 -21.63
C GLY A 562 -5.13 9.94 -22.66
N ASN A 563 -4.29 8.91 -22.56
CA ASN A 563 -4.32 7.75 -23.45
C ASN A 563 -3.71 6.51 -22.76
N THR A 564 -4.32 5.36 -23.00
CA THR A 564 -3.98 4.10 -22.32
C THR A 564 -3.49 2.99 -23.26
N THR A 565 -3.49 3.22 -24.57
CA THR A 565 -3.15 2.21 -25.59
C THR A 565 -1.79 2.47 -26.24
N ASN A 566 -1.00 3.39 -25.70
CA ASN A 566 0.41 3.52 -26.05
C ASN A 566 1.27 2.63 -25.14
N PHE A 567 1.29 1.34 -25.46
CA PHE A 567 1.98 0.31 -24.66
C PHE A 567 3.50 0.46 -24.57
N GLY A 568 4.08 1.52 -25.15
CA GLY A 568 5.43 1.95 -24.80
C GLY A 568 5.56 2.60 -23.41
N HIS A 569 4.44 2.77 -22.70
CA HIS A 569 4.34 3.42 -21.39
C HIS A 569 3.49 2.56 -20.45
N VAL A 570 3.87 1.30 -20.26
CA VAL A 570 3.16 0.36 -19.39
C VAL A 570 4.17 -0.44 -18.58
N TRP A 571 3.96 -0.53 -17.27
CA TRP A 571 4.82 -1.25 -16.33
C TRP A 571 3.99 -1.70 -15.13
N ALA A 572 4.51 -2.68 -14.39
CA ALA A 572 3.99 -3.13 -13.10
C ALA A 572 5.10 -3.77 -12.25
N SER A 573 6.37 -3.62 -12.64
CA SER A 573 7.50 -4.28 -11.99
C SER A 573 7.73 -3.68 -10.61
N GLY A 574 7.69 -2.35 -10.50
CA GLY A 574 7.76 -1.64 -9.22
C GLY A 574 6.61 -1.95 -8.27
N ASP A 575 5.40 -2.20 -8.80
CA ASP A 575 4.25 -2.62 -7.98
C ASP A 575 4.44 -4.04 -7.42
N LEU A 576 4.97 -4.95 -8.25
CA LEU A 576 5.30 -6.31 -7.84
C LEU A 576 6.47 -6.35 -6.85
N ASP A 577 7.47 -5.47 -7.02
CA ASP A 577 8.55 -5.30 -6.06
C ASP A 577 8.03 -4.77 -4.72
N TYR A 578 7.12 -3.79 -4.76
CA TYR A 578 6.47 -3.28 -3.55
C TYR A 578 5.71 -4.40 -2.82
N TYR A 579 4.94 -5.22 -3.55
CA TYR A 579 4.33 -6.42 -2.96
C TYR A 579 5.37 -7.39 -2.39
N CYS A 580 6.43 -7.70 -3.15
CA CYS A 580 7.46 -8.64 -2.73
C CYS A 580 8.21 -8.16 -1.48
N LEU A 581 8.43 -6.86 -1.31
CA LEU A 581 9.17 -6.28 -0.19
C LEU A 581 8.29 -6.03 1.05
N THR A 582 6.98 -5.86 0.89
CA THR A 582 6.09 -5.41 1.99
C THR A 582 4.91 -6.33 2.29
N GLY A 583 4.58 -7.22 1.36
CA GLY A 583 3.35 -8.01 1.40
C GLY A 583 2.08 -7.20 1.09
N ASP A 584 2.18 -6.00 0.51
CA ASP A 584 1.02 -5.19 0.17
C ASP A 584 0.14 -5.87 -0.90
N ARG A 585 -1.02 -6.38 -0.47
CA ARG A 585 -1.93 -7.14 -1.33
C ARG A 585 -2.64 -6.27 -2.35
N ARG A 586 -2.78 -4.97 -2.12
CA ARG A 586 -3.37 -4.05 -3.12
C ARG A 586 -2.44 -3.91 -4.32
N ALA A 587 -1.13 -3.77 -4.08
CA ALA A 587 -0.12 -3.74 -5.13
C ALA A 587 -0.14 -5.01 -5.98
N ARG A 588 -0.21 -6.19 -5.36
CA ARG A 588 -0.40 -7.46 -6.07
C ARG A 588 -1.68 -7.48 -6.91
N ASP A 589 -2.82 -7.12 -6.30
CA ASP A 589 -4.13 -7.15 -6.97
C ASP A 589 -4.13 -6.24 -8.23
N VAL A 590 -3.53 -5.05 -8.13
CA VAL A 590 -3.45 -4.10 -9.24
C VAL A 590 -2.45 -4.53 -10.29
N ALA A 591 -1.25 -4.96 -9.90
CA ALA A 591 -0.26 -5.44 -10.87
C ALA A 591 -0.79 -6.62 -11.69
N VAL A 592 -1.53 -7.54 -11.06
CA VAL A 592 -2.23 -8.64 -11.74
C VAL A 592 -3.33 -8.11 -12.67
N GLN A 593 -4.13 -7.13 -12.23
CA GLN A 593 -5.14 -6.48 -13.07
C GLN A 593 -4.50 -5.84 -14.33
N VAL A 594 -3.35 -5.17 -14.20
CA VAL A 594 -2.61 -4.59 -15.31
C VAL A 594 -2.07 -5.69 -16.24
N ALA A 595 -1.48 -6.75 -15.69
CA ALA A 595 -0.97 -7.87 -16.48
C ALA A 595 -2.09 -8.60 -17.26
N ASP A 596 -3.25 -8.80 -16.63
CA ASP A 596 -4.43 -9.40 -17.27
C ASP A 596 -4.97 -8.52 -18.41
N ALA A 597 -5.03 -7.21 -18.21
CA ALA A 597 -5.37 -6.27 -19.27
C ALA A 597 -4.37 -6.38 -20.43
N MET A 598 -3.06 -6.41 -20.13
CA MET A 598 -2.01 -6.56 -21.14
C MET A 598 -2.14 -7.87 -21.92
N VAL A 599 -2.43 -9.01 -21.27
CA VAL A 599 -2.68 -10.29 -21.97
C VAL A 599 -3.77 -10.14 -23.05
N SER A 600 -4.81 -9.34 -22.79
CA SER A 600 -5.91 -9.08 -23.71
C SER A 600 -5.56 -8.17 -24.90
N HIS A 601 -4.46 -7.44 -24.81
CA HIS A 601 -3.96 -6.54 -25.87
C HIS A 601 -2.84 -7.16 -26.72
N ILE A 602 -2.36 -8.34 -26.33
CA ILE A 602 -1.27 -9.04 -27.00
C ILE A 602 -1.80 -9.93 -28.14
N PRO A 603 -1.14 -9.96 -29.31
CA PRO A 603 0.12 -9.28 -29.60
C PRO A 603 -0.05 -7.78 -29.91
N THR A 604 0.90 -6.97 -29.44
CA THR A 604 1.00 -5.56 -29.84
C THR A 604 1.64 -5.44 -31.23
N LYS A 605 1.44 -4.30 -31.90
CA LYS A 605 2.01 -4.05 -33.23
C LYS A 605 3.50 -3.71 -33.14
N TYR A 606 4.27 -4.08 -34.17
CA TYR A 606 5.62 -3.55 -34.38
C TYR A 606 5.51 -2.06 -34.71
N GLY A 607 5.69 -1.22 -33.70
CA GLY A 607 5.60 0.24 -33.79
C GLY A 607 6.90 0.88 -34.27
N THR A 608 6.94 2.21 -34.29
CA THR A 608 8.15 2.99 -34.61
C THR A 608 9.22 2.93 -33.52
N GLN A 609 8.87 2.43 -32.33
CA GLN A 609 9.77 2.29 -31.18
C GLN A 609 9.68 0.87 -30.62
N ILE A 610 10.83 0.23 -30.38
CA ILE A 610 10.90 -1.14 -29.86
C ILE A 610 10.19 -1.30 -28.51
N ARG A 611 10.09 -0.21 -27.75
CA ARG A 611 9.45 -0.15 -26.44
C ARG A 611 7.97 -0.55 -26.43
N VAL A 612 7.27 -0.39 -27.57
CA VAL A 612 5.85 -0.79 -27.72
C VAL A 612 5.67 -2.33 -27.67
N LEU A 613 6.75 -3.07 -27.92
CA LEU A 613 6.80 -4.53 -27.76
C LEU A 613 7.49 -4.94 -26.46
N SER A 614 8.59 -4.27 -26.09
CA SER A 614 9.41 -4.70 -24.96
C SER A 614 8.82 -4.39 -23.60
N TRP A 615 8.17 -3.23 -23.37
CA TRP A 615 7.53 -2.92 -22.09
C TRP A 615 6.43 -3.92 -21.72
N PRO A 616 5.50 -4.28 -22.64
CA PRO A 616 4.54 -5.34 -22.40
C PRO A 616 5.20 -6.69 -22.08
N MET A 617 6.32 -7.02 -22.73
CA MET A 617 7.04 -8.26 -22.45
C MET A 617 7.67 -8.25 -21.06
N ILE A 618 8.32 -7.16 -20.65
CA ILE A 618 8.90 -7.01 -19.30
C ILE A 618 7.80 -7.21 -18.25
N LEU A 619 6.70 -6.46 -18.39
CA LEU A 619 5.55 -6.54 -17.50
C LEU A 619 5.01 -7.97 -17.37
N LEU A 620 4.78 -8.64 -18.49
CA LEU A 620 4.25 -10.02 -18.50
C LEU A 620 5.24 -11.02 -17.92
N MET A 621 6.54 -10.83 -18.15
CA MET A 621 7.57 -11.70 -17.56
C MET A 621 7.66 -11.53 -16.05
N ASP A 622 7.51 -10.32 -15.54
CA ASP A 622 7.51 -10.05 -14.10
C ASP A 622 6.23 -10.59 -13.44
N ALA A 623 5.08 -10.41 -14.08
CA ALA A 623 3.83 -11.03 -13.66
C ALA A 623 3.92 -12.57 -13.63
N TYR A 624 4.55 -13.18 -14.64
CA TYR A 624 4.82 -14.62 -14.66
C TYR A 624 5.73 -15.04 -13.50
N GLN A 625 6.81 -14.31 -13.23
CA GLN A 625 7.72 -14.64 -12.12
C GLN A 625 7.06 -14.46 -10.75
N ALA A 626 6.17 -13.48 -10.60
CA ALA A 626 5.46 -13.23 -9.34
C ALA A 626 4.36 -14.25 -9.08
N THR A 627 3.62 -14.67 -10.10
CA THR A 627 2.40 -15.49 -9.95
C THR A 627 2.56 -16.96 -10.34
N GLY A 628 3.52 -17.28 -11.22
CA GLY A 628 3.64 -18.58 -11.88
C GLY A 628 2.58 -18.86 -12.95
N GLU A 629 1.71 -17.90 -13.29
CA GLU A 629 0.63 -18.13 -14.24
C GLU A 629 1.12 -18.13 -15.69
N LYS A 630 1.01 -19.30 -16.35
CA LYS A 630 1.52 -19.53 -17.71
C LYS A 630 0.93 -18.58 -18.77
N LYS A 631 -0.27 -18.06 -18.57
CA LYS A 631 -0.93 -17.13 -19.51
C LYS A 631 -0.07 -15.89 -19.83
N TYR A 632 0.72 -15.42 -18.86
CA TYR A 632 1.61 -14.28 -19.07
C TYR A 632 2.82 -14.64 -19.92
N LEU A 633 3.43 -15.81 -19.68
CA LEU A 633 4.52 -16.34 -20.51
C LEU A 633 4.07 -16.59 -21.95
N ASP A 634 2.89 -17.21 -22.12
CA ASP A 634 2.32 -17.49 -23.44
C ASP A 634 2.03 -16.16 -24.20
N ALA A 635 1.54 -15.13 -23.50
CA ALA A 635 1.36 -13.81 -24.07
C ALA A 635 2.70 -13.16 -24.46
N ALA A 636 3.70 -13.15 -23.58
CA ALA A 636 5.02 -12.62 -23.87
C ALA A 636 5.66 -13.31 -25.10
N ALA A 637 5.49 -14.63 -25.23
CA ALA A 637 5.95 -15.39 -26.39
C ALA A 637 5.28 -14.97 -27.70
N ARG A 638 3.98 -14.65 -27.69
CA ARG A 638 3.29 -14.10 -28.88
C ARG A 638 3.86 -12.75 -29.30
N ASN A 639 4.21 -11.88 -28.35
CA ASN A 639 4.86 -10.60 -28.65
C ASN A 639 6.30 -10.79 -29.16
N TRP A 640 7.03 -11.73 -28.58
CA TRP A 640 8.35 -12.13 -29.07
C TRP A 640 8.31 -12.56 -30.54
N GLU A 641 7.32 -13.34 -30.95
CA GLU A 641 7.18 -13.76 -32.36
C GLU A 641 6.90 -12.58 -33.30
N VAL A 642 6.24 -11.51 -32.83
CA VAL A 642 6.12 -10.27 -33.61
C VAL A 642 7.47 -9.58 -33.72
N LEU A 643 8.19 -9.41 -32.60
CA LEU A 643 9.50 -8.78 -32.59
C LEU A 643 10.49 -9.53 -33.50
N LYS A 644 10.60 -10.85 -33.35
CA LYS A 644 11.49 -11.73 -34.12
C LYS A 644 11.28 -11.64 -35.62
N LYS A 645 10.03 -11.48 -36.09
CA LYS A 645 9.71 -11.33 -37.52
C LYS A 645 10.13 -9.97 -38.10
N ASN A 646 10.31 -8.97 -37.26
CA ASN A 646 10.54 -7.58 -37.68
C ASN A 646 11.92 -7.04 -37.25
N ILE A 647 12.67 -7.76 -36.40
CA ILE A 647 14.06 -7.45 -36.09
C ILE A 647 14.91 -7.61 -37.35
N ASP A 648 15.69 -6.58 -37.64
CA ASP A 648 16.83 -6.64 -38.55
C ASP A 648 18.02 -7.18 -37.76
N TRP A 649 18.36 -8.46 -37.93
CA TRP A 649 19.44 -9.12 -37.18
C TRP A 649 20.85 -8.68 -37.60
N ASP A 650 20.95 -8.01 -38.75
CA ASP A 650 22.21 -7.53 -39.32
C ASP A 650 22.56 -6.10 -38.86
N LYS A 651 21.63 -5.44 -38.15
CA LYS A 651 21.83 -4.14 -37.49
C LYS A 651 21.79 -4.30 -35.97
#